data_AF-A0AAV5W342-F1
#
_entry.id   AF-A0AAV5W342-F1
#
_cell.length_a   1.000
_cell.length_b   1.000
_cell.length_c   1.000
_cell.angle_alpha   90.00
_cell.angle_beta   90.00
_cell.angle_gamma   90.00
#
_symmetry.space_group_name_H-M   'P 1'
#
loop_
_entity.id
_entity.type
_entity.pdbx_description
1 polymer ?
#
loop_
_entity_poly.entity_id
_entity_poly.type
_entity_poly.pdbx_seq_one_letter_code
_entity_poly.pdbx_strand_id
1 'polypeptide(L)'
;MRSTLLLLAALLVAAVSARNNMFGGRRSGGFLQFDDVKSSVNVHNSRADKTDVSGSATIEQKLDHFNDADTRTFKQRYFFNTEKSGMKTSRVNILFISGEQEAAFRMISGNAPIAGYAEKFAANLYALEHRYYGQSRPFGDTSIENLKFLSSRQAIEDIAYFIKTLNANSANPADQKWIVVGGSYAGNLAAWARLKHPELIVGAVASSAPLLAQVDFYGYLEIVEKNVKQFEACYNQLSTAIDKIVGLFENTNGRKTLDNKFPVFPKLASYVDLQDNDITTFFGYITDIFEGASQYGQPKSVEGICAEFTNHPANYDPVDALSDLYQAYNKYKDGKVKPINANYSASVEEMSDTTFESDYIDRLWVYQTCTEFGYFQTTDKGTNVFQSIVPVNLYFDYCIDVFGIDTKAVKKAVEDTNAYYGERDYYTGTNVLFSHGSVDPWSYLTKQIGSSQHWSVVTVEIAGGTHCMDIFPAANDEVKRVQTLTRQSMDQWLNGPFTAPNSIKLTDNVGKRPAWFSNFVAPPLTVTQNDPSAVAVRAKRSVSDRVKSRRSKLGRGSGWNVIVGKRDNFLLPPPPLEQSMRPEWPVNIEEGRVDQPWDHFDPNNVNFFQQKFYVNEQYVNVGADGAVSKTAPNFLMIGGEGPESNSWVKNEKLAWMTYAKEVGATVYILEHRYYGESKLNTTSFQYLTSSQMLYDVASFIAIVKRDRGVTGPWITFGGSYPGALAAWSREWFPELILGAVGSSGPVLAKNDFFEYLQVVENVLRAKSTNCAIRVQDAFDQLRQLSHDAAGRATISQKFNVMPPWGNNVNEVVPQIDIQNFFSNIYGPFQDIVQYSDDNTEKGNDYTVRELCQIMENTTTYPNSIDAVRYIQKWNRKDYGNPETDSSPSNDIETLKRMALYIDGHKDADGSVPFSDKDLGS
;
A
#
# COMPACT_ATOMS: atom_id res chain seq x y z
N MET A 1 48.72 -19.21 23.87
CA MET A 1 48.25 -17.82 24.09
C MET A 1 48.51 -16.89 22.91
N ARG A 2 49.72 -16.84 22.30
CA ARG A 2 49.95 -16.00 21.11
C ARG A 2 49.21 -16.46 19.84
N SER A 3 49.03 -17.77 19.64
CA SER A 3 48.31 -18.30 18.47
C SER A 3 46.79 -18.07 18.52
N THR A 4 46.22 -17.93 19.72
CA THR A 4 44.78 -17.69 19.93
C THR A 4 44.42 -16.22 19.73
N LEU A 5 45.30 -15.29 20.11
CA LEU A 5 45.14 -13.86 19.81
C LEU A 5 45.31 -13.55 18.31
N LEU A 6 46.16 -14.28 17.60
CA LEU A 6 46.31 -14.14 16.15
C LEU A 6 45.10 -14.65 15.36
N LEU A 7 44.39 -15.68 15.85
CA LEU A 7 43.12 -16.12 15.25
C LEU A 7 41.98 -15.12 15.48
N LEU A 8 41.87 -14.54 16.69
CA LEU A 8 40.89 -13.50 17.01
C LEU A 8 41.15 -12.20 16.23
N ALA A 9 42.42 -11.80 16.09
CA ALA A 9 42.78 -10.66 15.26
C ALA A 9 42.55 -10.91 13.75
N ALA A 10 42.76 -12.13 13.27
CA ALA A 10 42.44 -12.50 11.88
C ALA A 10 40.93 -12.55 11.60
N LEU A 11 40.11 -12.96 12.57
CA LEU A 11 38.64 -12.90 12.50
C LEU A 11 38.12 -11.45 12.50
N LEU A 12 38.70 -10.58 13.33
CA LEU A 12 38.38 -9.14 13.35
C LEU A 12 38.81 -8.41 12.06
N VAL A 13 39.98 -8.74 11.51
CA VAL A 13 40.46 -8.15 10.23
C VAL A 13 39.66 -8.68 9.03
N ALA A 14 39.17 -9.92 9.08
CA ALA A 14 38.29 -10.48 8.06
C ALA A 14 36.87 -9.86 8.11
N ALA A 15 36.32 -9.62 9.31
CA ALA A 15 35.03 -8.93 9.49
C ALA A 15 35.06 -7.49 8.92
N VAL A 16 36.17 -6.76 9.11
CA VAL A 16 36.34 -5.41 8.52
C VAL A 16 36.38 -5.44 6.98
N SER A 17 36.67 -6.59 6.36
CA SER A 17 36.83 -6.73 4.90
C SER A 17 35.57 -7.18 4.16
N ALA A 18 34.55 -7.66 4.88
CA ALA A 18 33.28 -8.16 4.38
C ALA A 18 32.13 -7.19 4.70
N ARG A 19 32.36 -5.89 4.49
CA ARG A 19 31.32 -4.86 4.68
C ARG A 19 30.24 -4.99 3.62
N ASN A 20 28.99 -5.06 4.06
CA ASN A 20 27.85 -5.01 3.17
C ASN A 20 27.77 -3.60 2.57
N ASN A 21 27.93 -3.47 1.26
CA ASN A 21 27.88 -2.15 0.61
C ASN A 21 26.45 -1.78 0.17
N MET A 22 25.48 -2.67 0.39
CA MET A 22 24.06 -2.43 0.16
C MET A 22 23.19 -3.21 1.15
N PHE A 23 22.23 -2.54 1.79
CA PHE A 23 21.12 -3.16 2.53
C PHE A 23 19.79 -2.75 1.85
N GLY A 24 19.10 -3.72 1.24
CA GLY A 24 17.84 -3.49 0.48
C GLY A 24 18.02 -2.58 -0.73
N GLY A 25 18.89 -2.94 -1.67
CA GLY A 25 19.03 -2.21 -2.94
C GLY A 25 19.72 -0.84 -2.84
N ARG A 26 20.16 -0.38 -1.65
CA ARG A 26 20.75 0.96 -1.43
C ARG A 26 22.26 0.91 -1.24
N ARG A 27 23.04 1.71 -1.97
CA ARG A 27 24.52 1.76 -1.83
C ARG A 27 25.01 2.52 -0.58
N SER A 28 26.12 2.08 0.01
CA SER A 28 26.90 2.84 0.99
C SER A 28 27.22 4.23 0.42
N GLY A 29 26.77 5.30 1.09
CA GLY A 29 26.91 6.69 0.61
C GLY A 29 25.76 7.26 -0.24
N GLY A 30 24.68 6.51 -0.45
CA GLY A 30 23.47 6.97 -1.13
C GLY A 30 23.55 6.96 -2.67
N PHE A 31 22.52 7.47 -3.34
CA PHE A 31 22.42 7.45 -4.81
C PHE A 31 23.34 8.47 -5.51
N LEU A 32 24.00 9.34 -4.75
CA LEU A 32 24.97 10.33 -5.26
C LEU A 32 26.40 9.80 -5.42
N GLN A 33 26.71 8.53 -5.18
CA GLN A 33 28.04 7.96 -5.47
C GLN A 33 28.23 7.57 -6.96
N PHE A 34 27.83 8.43 -7.89
CA PHE A 34 28.17 8.31 -9.31
C PHE A 34 29.44 9.11 -9.62
N ASP A 35 30.45 8.41 -10.13
CA ASP A 35 31.78 8.88 -10.53
C ASP A 35 32.51 9.72 -9.48
N ASP A 36 33.12 9.03 -8.52
CA ASP A 36 34.30 9.52 -7.81
C ASP A 36 35.50 9.56 -8.77
N VAL A 37 35.39 10.34 -9.85
CA VAL A 37 36.56 11.09 -10.26
C VAL A 37 36.80 12.00 -9.08
N LYS A 38 37.83 11.67 -8.29
CA LYS A 38 38.49 12.57 -7.35
C LYS A 38 38.86 13.87 -8.08
N SER A 39 37.88 14.70 -8.39
CA SER A 39 38.10 16.12 -8.61
C SER A 39 38.32 16.65 -7.21
N SER A 40 39.58 16.63 -6.82
CA SER A 40 40.11 17.48 -5.77
C SER A 40 39.86 18.93 -6.15
N VAL A 41 38.60 19.37 -6.09
CA VAL A 41 38.30 20.79 -5.99
C VAL A 41 38.60 21.10 -4.55
N ASN A 42 39.77 21.69 -4.32
CA ASN A 42 40.13 22.31 -3.05
C ASN A 42 39.06 23.36 -2.74
N VAL A 43 37.98 22.96 -2.06
CA VAL A 43 37.09 23.89 -1.39
C VAL A 43 37.92 24.41 -0.23
N HIS A 44 38.54 25.56 -0.43
CA HIS A 44 39.22 26.26 0.63
C HIS A 44 38.23 26.44 1.78
N ASN A 45 38.62 25.92 2.95
CA ASN A 45 37.90 26.05 4.21
C ASN A 45 38.04 27.50 4.74
N SER A 46 37.75 28.49 3.89
CA SER A 46 37.73 29.90 4.23
C SER A 46 36.33 30.26 4.72
N ARG A 47 36.25 30.99 5.84
CA ARG A 47 35.04 31.74 6.21
C ARG A 47 34.55 32.46 4.95
N ALA A 48 33.35 32.12 4.47
CA ALA A 48 32.76 32.75 3.30
C ALA A 48 32.88 34.27 3.45
N ASP A 49 33.68 34.90 2.59
CA ASP A 49 33.78 36.35 2.58
C ASP A 49 32.48 36.89 1.97
N LYS A 50 32.11 38.15 2.26
CA LYS A 50 30.83 38.71 1.79
C LYS A 50 30.70 38.76 0.25
N THR A 51 31.76 38.43 -0.48
CA THR A 51 31.91 38.45 -1.94
C THR A 51 31.85 37.10 -2.65
N ASP A 52 31.86 35.96 -1.94
CA ASP A 52 31.88 34.65 -2.60
C ASP A 52 30.54 34.33 -3.29
N VAL A 53 30.61 33.94 -4.57
CA VAL A 53 29.43 33.64 -5.40
C VAL A 53 29.03 32.17 -5.36
N SER A 54 29.91 31.27 -4.91
CA SER A 54 29.63 29.86 -4.69
C SER A 54 30.52 29.29 -3.58
N GLY A 55 30.10 28.23 -2.89
CA GLY A 55 30.89 27.62 -1.81
C GLY A 55 30.08 26.75 -0.85
N SER A 56 30.67 26.44 0.31
CA SER A 56 30.02 25.75 1.43
C SER A 56 29.93 26.65 2.66
N ALA A 57 28.90 26.45 3.48
CA ALA A 57 28.67 27.19 4.71
C ALA A 57 27.87 26.35 5.71
N THR A 58 27.72 26.85 6.93
CA THR A 58 26.90 26.24 7.97
C THR A 58 25.89 27.24 8.53
N ILE A 59 24.69 26.76 8.85
CA ILE A 59 23.68 27.49 9.61
C ILE A 59 23.58 26.91 11.02
N GLU A 60 23.41 27.78 12.02
CA GLU A 60 23.05 27.36 13.39
C GLU A 60 21.57 26.97 13.41
N GLN A 61 21.31 25.67 13.48
CA GLN A 61 20.00 25.05 13.40
C GLN A 61 19.51 24.65 14.79
N LYS A 62 18.20 24.73 15.05
CA LYS A 62 17.61 24.21 16.29
C LYS A 62 17.77 22.69 16.35
N LEU A 63 18.12 22.16 17.52
CA LEU A 63 18.15 20.71 17.72
C LEU A 63 16.75 20.10 17.62
N ASP A 64 15.79 20.70 18.32
CA ASP A 64 14.41 20.23 18.40
C ASP A 64 13.42 21.36 18.06
N HIS A 65 12.71 21.21 16.95
CA HIS A 65 11.70 22.18 16.51
C HIS A 65 10.35 22.02 17.22
N PHE A 66 10.14 20.92 17.94
CA PHE A 66 8.86 20.60 18.58
C PHE A 66 8.90 20.78 20.11
N ASN A 67 10.00 21.31 20.63
CA ASN A 67 10.16 21.67 22.04
C ASN A 67 10.77 23.07 22.18
N ASP A 68 9.90 24.08 22.33
CA ASP A 68 10.34 25.48 22.45
C ASP A 68 11.21 25.78 23.68
N ALA A 69 11.18 24.91 24.71
CA ALA A 69 12.05 25.03 25.87
C ALA A 69 13.49 24.54 25.60
N ASP A 70 13.71 23.79 24.52
CA ASP A 70 15.04 23.33 24.12
C ASP A 70 15.78 24.42 23.34
N THR A 71 16.82 24.98 23.95
CA THR A 71 17.64 26.03 23.35
C THR A 71 18.89 25.51 22.66
N ARG A 72 19.09 24.19 22.58
CA ARG A 72 20.28 23.60 21.97
C ARG A 72 20.25 23.77 20.46
N THR A 73 21.41 23.98 19.87
CA THR A 73 21.60 24.12 18.42
C THR A 73 22.68 23.18 17.91
N PHE A 74 22.71 22.97 16.60
CA PHE A 74 23.80 22.29 15.90
C PHE A 74 24.11 22.99 14.58
N LYS A 75 25.29 22.70 14.01
CA LYS A 75 25.68 23.23 12.71
C LYS A 75 25.17 22.34 11.60
N GLN A 76 24.24 22.85 10.80
CA GLN A 76 23.77 22.20 9.59
C GLN A 76 24.54 22.76 8.38
N ARG A 77 25.14 21.89 7.58
CA ARG A 77 25.92 22.27 6.41
C ARG A 77 25.01 22.51 5.20
N TYR A 78 25.39 23.47 4.36
CA TYR A 78 24.79 23.66 3.06
C TYR A 78 25.82 24.17 2.05
N PHE A 79 25.55 23.93 0.77
CA PHE A 79 26.28 24.53 -0.33
C PHE A 79 25.43 25.62 -0.98
N PHE A 80 26.08 26.61 -1.59
CA PHE A 80 25.42 27.69 -2.31
C PHE A 80 26.11 27.97 -3.65
N ASN A 81 25.34 28.37 -4.65
CA ASN A 81 25.83 28.85 -5.94
C ASN A 81 24.90 29.94 -6.49
N THR A 82 25.44 31.15 -6.65
CA THR A 82 24.75 32.37 -7.09
C THR A 82 25.33 32.93 -8.39
N GLU A 83 26.23 32.20 -9.06
CA GLU A 83 26.86 32.63 -10.31
C GLU A 83 25.83 32.88 -11.41
N LYS A 84 24.79 32.05 -11.47
CA LYS A 84 23.74 32.07 -12.51
C LYS A 84 22.64 33.11 -12.28
N SER A 85 22.53 33.67 -11.07
CA SER A 85 21.50 34.67 -10.73
C SER A 85 21.94 36.11 -10.97
N GLY A 86 23.23 36.35 -11.22
CA GLY A 86 23.79 37.70 -11.33
C GLY A 86 23.99 38.41 -9.97
N MET A 87 24.19 37.66 -8.88
CA MET A 87 24.40 38.08 -7.48
C MET A 87 23.14 38.26 -6.59
N LYS A 88 23.38 38.49 -5.28
CA LYS A 88 22.48 38.47 -4.09
C LYS A 88 21.13 39.23 -4.16
N THR A 89 20.80 39.88 -5.28
CA THR A 89 19.54 40.61 -5.47
C THR A 89 18.44 39.78 -6.12
N SER A 90 18.71 38.52 -6.49
CA SER A 90 17.66 37.64 -6.98
C SER A 90 16.56 37.42 -5.94
N ARG A 91 15.33 37.31 -6.44
CA ARG A 91 14.12 37.02 -5.66
C ARG A 91 13.69 35.55 -5.78
N VAL A 92 14.41 34.75 -6.55
CA VAL A 92 14.11 33.34 -6.78
C VAL A 92 15.25 32.49 -6.24
N ASN A 93 14.91 31.46 -5.49
CA ASN A 93 15.85 30.53 -4.89
C ASN A 93 15.39 29.10 -5.20
N ILE A 94 16.32 28.22 -5.54
CA ILE A 94 16.06 26.80 -5.72
C ILE A 94 16.92 26.03 -4.72
N LEU A 95 16.28 25.23 -3.89
CA LEU A 95 16.89 24.44 -2.84
C LEU A 95 16.85 22.96 -3.20
N PHE A 96 18.01 22.36 -3.43
CA PHE A 96 18.18 20.92 -3.51
C PHE A 96 18.28 20.32 -2.10
N ILE A 97 17.45 19.32 -1.80
CA ILE A 97 17.47 18.58 -0.54
C ILE A 97 18.31 17.32 -0.75
N SER A 98 19.32 17.12 0.09
CA SER A 98 20.27 16.01 -0.10
C SER A 98 19.71 14.65 0.33
N GLY A 99 18.81 14.61 1.31
CA GLY A 99 18.24 13.36 1.84
C GLY A 99 19.21 12.58 2.72
N GLU A 100 19.08 11.27 2.66
CA GLU A 100 19.79 10.20 3.38
C GLU A 100 21.30 10.06 3.07
N GLN A 101 22.00 11.15 2.73
CA GLN A 101 23.38 11.10 2.24
C GLN A 101 24.11 12.42 2.47
N GLU A 102 25.41 12.40 2.26
CA GLU A 102 26.23 13.59 2.28
C GLU A 102 25.84 14.56 1.15
N ALA A 103 25.69 15.85 1.47
CA ALA A 103 25.41 16.87 0.47
C ALA A 103 26.60 17.06 -0.48
N ALA A 104 26.33 17.24 -1.77
CA ALA A 104 27.36 17.41 -2.78
C ALA A 104 27.16 18.69 -3.61
N PHE A 105 28.21 19.53 -3.68
CA PHE A 105 28.21 20.77 -4.47
C PHE A 105 27.85 20.52 -5.95
N ARG A 106 28.25 19.35 -6.49
CA ARG A 106 27.95 18.95 -7.88
C ARG A 106 26.45 18.99 -8.21
N MET A 107 25.58 18.82 -7.22
CA MET A 107 24.12 18.86 -7.41
C MET A 107 23.58 20.25 -7.74
N ILE A 108 24.34 21.32 -7.46
CA ILE A 108 23.97 22.71 -7.74
C ILE A 108 25.01 23.44 -8.61
N SER A 109 25.78 22.68 -9.39
CA SER A 109 26.85 23.22 -10.23
C SER A 109 26.97 22.45 -11.55
N GLY A 110 27.82 22.93 -12.45
CA GLY A 110 28.16 22.19 -13.67
C GLY A 110 26.96 21.96 -14.58
N ASN A 111 26.79 20.71 -15.02
CA ASN A 111 25.75 20.28 -15.96
C ASN A 111 24.48 19.75 -15.29
N ALA A 112 24.33 19.87 -13.96
CA ALA A 112 23.11 19.48 -13.28
C ALA A 112 21.89 20.26 -13.85
N PRO A 113 20.74 19.61 -14.12
CA PRO A 113 19.56 20.28 -14.69
C PRO A 113 19.11 21.52 -13.90
N ILE A 114 19.26 21.48 -12.57
CA ILE A 114 18.92 22.59 -11.67
C ILE A 114 19.73 23.87 -11.97
N ALA A 115 20.96 23.74 -12.46
CA ALA A 115 21.78 24.87 -12.88
C ALA A 115 21.20 25.56 -14.12
N GLY A 116 20.64 24.79 -15.06
CA GLY A 116 19.90 25.31 -16.20
C GLY A 116 18.59 26.00 -15.80
N TYR A 117 17.89 25.49 -14.77
CA TYR A 117 16.70 26.15 -14.23
C TYR A 117 17.07 27.47 -13.56
N ALA A 118 18.15 27.50 -12.77
CA ALA A 118 18.64 28.73 -12.17
C ALA A 118 19.01 29.80 -13.20
N GLU A 119 19.67 29.42 -14.30
CA GLU A 119 19.98 30.35 -15.40
C GLU A 119 18.70 30.92 -16.05
N LYS A 120 17.67 30.08 -16.24
CA LYS A 120 16.39 30.52 -16.81
C LYS A 120 15.64 31.49 -15.91
N PHE A 121 15.66 31.28 -14.60
CA PHE A 121 14.87 32.05 -13.63
C PHE A 121 15.69 33.10 -12.87
N ALA A 122 16.96 33.27 -13.24
CA ALA A 122 17.94 34.04 -12.49
C ALA A 122 17.94 33.68 -10.99
N ALA A 123 17.86 32.38 -10.66
CA ALA A 123 17.68 31.91 -9.29
C ALA A 123 19.01 31.62 -8.57
N ASN A 124 19.06 31.87 -7.27
CA ASN A 124 20.15 31.37 -6.41
C ASN A 124 19.95 29.87 -6.16
N LEU A 125 21.04 29.11 -6.13
CA LEU A 125 21.01 27.68 -5.83
C LEU A 125 21.55 27.39 -4.44
N TYR A 126 20.91 26.46 -3.76
CA TYR A 126 21.35 25.93 -2.48
C TYR A 126 21.23 24.41 -2.46
N ALA A 127 22.13 23.72 -1.78
CA ALA A 127 21.98 22.30 -1.45
C ALA A 127 22.08 22.14 0.07
N LEU A 128 21.00 21.76 0.73
CA LEU A 128 20.95 21.60 2.18
C LEU A 128 21.22 20.15 2.54
N GLU A 129 22.14 19.96 3.49
CA GLU A 129 22.43 18.65 4.06
C GLU A 129 21.39 18.30 5.14
N HIS A 130 20.95 17.05 5.13
CA HIS A 130 20.00 16.57 6.12
C HIS A 130 20.66 16.42 7.50
N ARG A 131 19.93 16.69 8.58
CA ARG A 131 20.41 16.41 9.95
C ARG A 131 20.87 14.95 10.08
N TYR A 132 21.91 14.70 10.86
CA TYR A 132 22.63 13.42 11.04
C TYR A 132 23.44 12.91 9.85
N TYR A 133 23.13 13.32 8.61
CA TYR A 133 23.87 12.88 7.43
C TYR A 133 25.06 13.80 7.11
N GLY A 134 26.10 13.22 6.52
CA GLY A 134 27.31 13.96 6.14
C GLY A 134 28.00 14.61 7.34
N GLN A 135 28.16 15.93 7.30
CA GLN A 135 28.81 16.73 8.34
C GLN A 135 27.79 17.45 9.26
N SER A 136 26.49 17.27 9.03
CA SER A 136 25.40 17.93 9.74
C SER A 136 24.97 17.12 10.96
N ARG A 137 25.90 16.90 11.89
CA ARG A 137 25.76 15.96 13.01
C ARG A 137 25.38 16.70 14.30
N PRO A 138 24.16 16.52 14.85
CA PRO A 138 23.78 17.21 16.09
C PRO A 138 24.56 16.74 17.32
N PHE A 139 25.06 15.50 17.28
CA PHE A 139 25.81 14.86 18.36
C PHE A 139 27.07 14.18 17.83
N GLY A 140 27.92 13.69 18.75
CA GLY A 140 29.14 12.94 18.41
C GLY A 140 28.91 11.46 18.06
N ASP A 141 27.71 10.93 18.29
CA ASP A 141 27.33 9.54 18.03
C ASP A 141 25.87 9.42 17.55
N THR A 142 25.48 8.19 17.20
CA THR A 142 24.14 7.76 16.76
C THR A 142 23.50 6.78 17.76
N SER A 143 23.73 7.00 19.06
CA SER A 143 23.03 6.27 20.12
C SER A 143 21.52 6.51 20.08
N ILE A 144 20.72 5.57 20.59
CA ILE A 144 19.24 5.68 20.57
C ILE A 144 18.73 6.97 21.22
N GLU A 145 19.34 7.39 22.32
CA GLU A 145 18.98 8.64 23.00
C GLU A 145 19.15 9.86 22.09
N ASN A 146 20.18 9.84 21.22
CA ASN A 146 20.46 10.89 20.26
C ASN A 146 19.63 10.73 18.99
N LEU A 147 19.29 9.52 18.54
CA LEU A 147 18.53 9.30 17.31
C LEU A 147 17.08 9.78 17.36
N LYS A 148 16.51 10.05 18.54
CA LYS A 148 15.16 10.61 18.66
C LYS A 148 14.94 11.94 17.92
N PHE A 149 16.00 12.69 17.60
CA PHE A 149 15.89 13.92 16.81
C PHE A 149 16.10 13.70 15.30
N LEU A 150 16.29 12.46 14.85
CA LEU A 150 16.28 12.07 13.45
C LEU A 150 14.86 11.69 13.04
N SER A 151 14.15 12.63 12.42
CA SER A 151 12.85 12.37 11.79
C SER A 151 12.60 13.30 10.61
N SER A 152 11.72 12.90 9.70
CA SER A 152 11.28 13.73 8.58
C SER A 152 10.59 15.01 9.03
N ARG A 153 9.84 14.95 10.13
CA ARG A 153 9.19 16.13 10.73
C ARG A 153 10.22 17.18 11.14
N GLN A 154 11.28 16.77 11.82
CA GLN A 154 12.37 17.65 12.20
C GLN A 154 13.12 18.20 10.97
N ALA A 155 13.35 17.36 9.95
CA ALA A 155 14.02 17.77 8.72
C ALA A 155 13.21 18.77 7.88
N ILE A 156 11.88 18.66 7.87
CA ILE A 156 11.00 19.65 7.22
C ILE A 156 11.10 21.01 7.92
N GLU A 157 11.11 21.03 9.25
CA GLU A 157 11.29 22.27 10.01
C GLU A 157 12.72 22.83 9.85
N ASP A 158 13.74 21.98 9.66
CA ASP A 158 15.08 22.44 9.28
C ASP A 158 15.06 23.21 7.96
N ILE A 159 14.36 22.69 6.95
CA ILE A 159 14.19 23.33 5.64
C ILE A 159 13.48 24.68 5.83
N ALA A 160 12.40 24.72 6.59
CA ALA A 160 11.66 25.95 6.86
C ALA A 160 12.50 27.00 7.60
N TYR A 161 13.24 26.59 8.62
CA TYR A 161 14.14 27.44 9.39
C TYR A 161 15.29 27.98 8.52
N PHE A 162 15.87 27.13 7.67
CA PHE A 162 16.89 27.52 6.70
C PHE A 162 16.38 28.62 5.75
N ILE A 163 15.20 28.41 5.16
CA ILE A 163 14.57 29.38 4.25
C ILE A 163 14.30 30.71 4.99
N LYS A 164 13.69 30.66 6.18
CA LYS A 164 13.41 31.85 7.00
C LYS A 164 14.68 32.64 7.30
N THR A 165 15.75 31.95 7.66
CA THR A 165 17.04 32.57 7.99
C THR A 165 17.68 33.24 6.78
N LEU A 166 17.69 32.59 5.62
CA LEU A 166 18.21 33.20 4.39
C LEU A 166 17.35 34.37 3.91
N ASN A 167 16.02 34.28 4.04
CA ASN A 167 15.12 35.39 3.72
C ASN A 167 15.39 36.60 4.62
N ALA A 168 15.55 36.40 5.92
CA ALA A 168 15.85 37.48 6.88
C ALA A 168 17.18 38.19 6.57
N ASN A 169 18.14 37.47 5.99
CA ASN A 169 19.43 38.02 5.55
C ASN A 169 19.40 38.65 4.15
N SER A 170 18.26 38.59 3.45
CA SER A 170 18.10 39.17 2.11
C SER A 170 17.67 40.63 2.17
N ALA A 171 17.94 41.39 1.11
CA ALA A 171 17.54 42.81 1.02
C ALA A 171 16.01 43.00 0.97
N ASN A 172 15.28 42.01 0.45
CA ASN A 172 13.81 42.04 0.33
C ASN A 172 13.21 40.71 0.82
N PRO A 173 13.09 40.49 2.15
CA PRO A 173 12.67 39.21 2.72
C PRO A 173 11.28 38.74 2.26
N ALA A 174 10.32 39.66 2.12
CA ALA A 174 8.94 39.35 1.75
C ALA A 174 8.77 38.95 0.27
N ASP A 175 9.78 39.23 -0.55
CA ASP A 175 9.75 39.02 -2.00
C ASP A 175 10.42 37.71 -2.43
N GLN A 176 11.04 36.98 -1.50
CA GLN A 176 11.81 35.77 -1.79
C GLN A 176 10.89 34.58 -2.09
N LYS A 177 11.07 33.98 -3.27
CA LYS A 177 10.36 32.78 -3.72
C LYS A 177 11.29 31.57 -3.69
N TRP A 178 10.83 30.46 -3.12
CA TRP A 178 11.60 29.23 -3.00
C TRP A 178 10.97 28.07 -3.74
N ILE A 179 11.76 27.37 -4.56
CA ILE A 179 11.41 26.06 -5.12
C ILE A 179 12.29 25.02 -4.45
N VAL A 180 11.71 23.93 -3.96
CA VAL A 180 12.47 22.81 -3.37
C VAL A 180 12.52 21.63 -4.35
N VAL A 181 13.66 20.95 -4.41
CA VAL A 181 13.91 19.84 -5.33
C VAL A 181 14.54 18.70 -4.54
N GLY A 182 14.04 17.47 -4.72
CA GLY A 182 14.63 16.29 -4.10
C GLY A 182 14.31 15.02 -4.87
N GLY A 183 15.18 14.02 -4.72
CA GLY A 183 15.01 12.67 -5.26
C GLY A 183 14.85 11.65 -4.13
N SER A 184 14.07 10.59 -4.33
CA SER A 184 13.87 9.52 -3.34
C SER A 184 13.24 10.05 -2.04
N TYR A 185 13.76 9.70 -0.86
CA TYR A 185 13.32 10.28 0.42
C TYR A 185 13.48 11.81 0.45
N ALA A 186 14.50 12.39 -0.19
CA ALA A 186 14.55 13.85 -0.35
C ALA A 186 13.40 14.41 -1.20
N GLY A 187 12.86 13.61 -2.13
CA GLY A 187 11.64 13.92 -2.87
C GLY A 187 10.40 13.93 -1.99
N ASN A 188 10.30 13.00 -1.03
CA ASN A 188 9.28 13.04 0.01
C ASN A 188 9.40 14.34 0.82
N LEU A 189 10.60 14.69 1.29
CA LEU A 189 10.84 15.94 2.02
C LEU A 189 10.50 17.18 1.19
N ALA A 190 10.81 17.20 -0.12
CA ALA A 190 10.47 18.31 -1.01
C ALA A 190 8.95 18.50 -1.10
N ALA A 191 8.20 17.40 -1.33
CA ALA A 191 6.75 17.42 -1.38
C ALA A 191 6.15 17.83 -0.02
N TRP A 192 6.59 17.19 1.07
CA TRP A 192 6.08 17.45 2.41
C TRP A 192 6.43 18.84 2.93
N ALA A 193 7.61 19.37 2.62
CA ALA A 193 7.96 20.75 2.96
C ALA A 193 7.05 21.75 2.23
N ARG A 194 6.74 21.53 0.94
CA ARG A 194 5.74 22.35 0.24
C ARG A 194 4.33 22.18 0.80
N LEU A 195 3.95 20.97 1.23
CA LEU A 195 2.66 20.70 1.87
C LEU A 195 2.54 21.44 3.22
N LYS A 196 3.58 21.42 4.05
CA LYS A 196 3.55 21.96 5.41
C LYS A 196 3.91 23.43 5.51
N HIS A 197 4.73 23.94 4.59
CA HIS A 197 5.14 25.34 4.52
C HIS A 197 4.82 26.00 3.17
N PRO A 198 3.56 25.99 2.72
CA PRO A 198 3.17 26.60 1.45
C PRO A 198 3.36 28.13 1.45
N GLU A 199 3.50 28.76 2.61
CA GLU A 199 3.83 30.18 2.79
C GLU A 199 5.29 30.51 2.49
N LEU A 200 6.20 29.53 2.54
CA LEU A 200 7.62 29.71 2.29
C LEU A 200 8.04 29.24 0.89
N ILE A 201 7.47 28.11 0.45
CA ILE A 201 7.91 27.37 -0.72
C ILE A 201 6.86 27.50 -1.80
N VAL A 202 7.14 28.12 -2.94
CA VAL A 202 6.15 28.34 -4.01
C VAL A 202 5.85 27.09 -4.84
N GLY A 203 6.77 26.12 -4.86
CA GLY A 203 6.57 24.83 -5.51
C GLY A 203 7.67 23.81 -5.22
N ALA A 204 7.42 22.55 -5.55
CA ALA A 204 8.35 21.44 -5.30
C ALA A 204 8.50 20.50 -6.51
N VAL A 205 9.70 19.95 -6.68
CA VAL A 205 9.98 18.84 -7.60
C VAL A 205 10.38 17.63 -6.76
N ALA A 206 9.54 16.60 -6.80
CA ALA A 206 9.64 15.39 -6.01
C ALA A 206 9.88 14.20 -6.95
N SER A 207 11.16 13.93 -7.24
CA SER A 207 11.55 12.85 -8.14
C SER A 207 11.63 11.52 -7.40
N SER A 208 10.99 10.50 -7.95
CA SER A 208 10.91 9.13 -7.45
C SER A 208 10.60 9.05 -5.94
N ALA A 209 9.67 9.91 -5.48
CA ALA A 209 9.36 10.13 -4.07
C ALA A 209 8.37 9.06 -3.54
N PRO A 210 8.79 8.11 -2.68
CA PRO A 210 7.92 7.05 -2.19
C PRO A 210 6.99 7.56 -1.07
N LEU A 211 5.91 8.25 -1.43
CA LEU A 211 5.00 8.91 -0.47
C LEU A 211 4.25 7.93 0.44
N LEU A 212 3.90 6.75 -0.06
CA LEU A 212 3.19 5.74 0.72
C LEU A 212 4.17 5.02 1.65
N ALA A 213 4.16 5.33 2.95
CA ALA A 213 4.85 4.55 3.96
C ALA A 213 4.16 3.17 4.06
N GLN A 214 4.93 2.09 3.96
CA GLN A 214 4.38 0.73 3.89
C GLN A 214 5.31 -0.24 4.59
N VAL A 215 4.84 -0.89 5.67
CA VAL A 215 5.65 -1.81 6.47
C VAL A 215 6.21 -2.94 5.62
N ASP A 216 5.33 -3.80 5.11
CA ASP A 216 5.67 -4.90 4.22
C ASP A 216 5.58 -4.44 2.76
N PHE A 217 6.73 -4.14 2.14
CA PHE A 217 6.82 -3.60 0.79
C PHE A 217 7.27 -4.65 -0.23
N TYR A 218 6.45 -5.68 -0.41
CA TYR A 218 6.63 -6.68 -1.47
C TYR A 218 6.58 -6.09 -2.90
N GLY A 219 5.91 -4.95 -3.08
CA GLY A 219 5.74 -4.28 -4.37
C GLY A 219 7.07 -3.88 -5.03
N TYR A 220 8.14 -3.73 -4.24
CA TYR A 220 9.48 -3.48 -4.76
C TYR A 220 9.93 -4.63 -5.67
N LEU A 221 9.91 -5.86 -5.16
CA LEU A 221 10.37 -7.03 -5.89
C LEU A 221 9.42 -7.45 -7.02
N GLU A 222 8.14 -7.05 -6.98
CA GLU A 222 7.24 -7.21 -8.14
C GLU A 222 7.70 -6.41 -9.36
N ILE A 223 8.19 -5.17 -9.14
CA ILE A 223 8.71 -4.35 -10.24
C ILE A 223 10.06 -4.90 -10.72
N VAL A 224 10.93 -5.36 -9.81
CA VAL A 224 12.18 -6.04 -10.17
C VAL A 224 11.89 -7.28 -11.02
N GLU A 225 10.96 -8.14 -10.60
CA GLU A 225 10.52 -9.30 -11.36
C GLU A 225 9.98 -8.89 -12.74
N LYS A 226 9.08 -7.90 -12.79
CA LYS A 226 8.52 -7.37 -14.05
C LYS A 226 9.63 -6.94 -15.02
N ASN A 227 10.70 -6.33 -14.52
CA ASN A 227 11.83 -5.91 -15.35
C ASN A 227 12.63 -7.11 -15.86
N VAL A 228 12.95 -8.08 -15.00
CA VAL A 228 13.68 -9.31 -15.36
C VAL A 228 12.89 -10.17 -16.33
N LYS A 229 11.57 -10.22 -16.19
CA LYS A 229 10.63 -10.99 -17.03
C LYS A 229 10.60 -10.54 -18.49
N GLN A 230 11.11 -9.34 -18.80
CA GLN A 230 11.34 -8.89 -20.17
C GLN A 230 12.43 -9.72 -20.89
N PHE A 231 13.26 -10.44 -20.12
CA PHE A 231 14.33 -11.31 -20.59
C PHE A 231 14.02 -12.76 -20.21
N GLU A 232 13.19 -13.44 -20.99
CA GLU A 232 12.62 -14.76 -20.65
C GLU A 232 13.67 -15.81 -20.22
N ALA A 233 14.80 -15.89 -20.92
CA ALA A 233 15.89 -16.81 -20.57
C ALA A 233 16.49 -16.51 -19.19
N CYS A 234 16.67 -15.23 -18.86
CA CYS A 234 17.18 -14.76 -17.57
C CYS A 234 16.19 -15.09 -16.45
N TYR A 235 14.89 -14.82 -16.67
CA TYR A 235 13.83 -15.13 -15.72
C TYR A 235 13.73 -16.63 -15.41
N ASN A 236 13.68 -17.48 -16.45
CA ASN A 236 13.57 -18.93 -16.28
C ASN A 236 14.79 -19.52 -15.57
N GLN A 237 15.99 -19.02 -15.91
CA GLN A 237 17.22 -19.45 -15.27
C GLN A 237 17.30 -18.97 -13.81
N LEU A 238 16.81 -17.77 -13.50
CA LEU A 238 16.75 -17.23 -12.14
C LEU A 238 15.80 -18.07 -11.28
N SER A 239 14.59 -18.32 -11.77
CA SER A 239 13.61 -19.19 -11.11
C SER A 239 14.22 -20.55 -10.78
N THR A 240 14.87 -21.19 -11.77
CA THR A 240 15.52 -22.50 -11.57
C THR A 240 16.67 -22.43 -10.56
N ALA A 241 17.44 -21.34 -10.56
CA ALA A 241 18.55 -21.14 -9.62
C ALA A 241 18.03 -20.97 -8.18
N ILE A 242 17.01 -20.13 -7.97
CA ILE A 242 16.40 -19.91 -6.66
C ILE A 242 15.79 -21.21 -6.12
N ASP A 243 14.99 -21.93 -6.92
CA ASP A 243 14.40 -23.23 -6.54
C ASP A 243 15.47 -24.22 -6.06
N LYS A 244 16.58 -24.32 -6.81
CA LYS A 244 17.70 -25.21 -6.45
C LYS A 244 18.40 -24.77 -5.18
N ILE A 245 18.65 -23.47 -5.00
CA ILE A 245 19.34 -22.96 -3.81
C ILE A 245 18.49 -23.21 -2.56
N VAL A 246 17.18 -22.99 -2.62
CA VAL A 246 16.24 -23.31 -1.54
C VAL A 246 16.36 -24.79 -1.14
N GLY A 247 16.31 -25.72 -2.11
CA GLY A 247 16.50 -27.15 -1.84
C GLY A 247 17.90 -27.51 -1.30
N LEU A 248 18.95 -26.74 -1.64
CA LEU A 248 20.30 -26.94 -1.10
C LEU A 248 20.42 -26.50 0.37
N PHE A 249 19.57 -25.62 0.86
CA PHE A 249 19.57 -25.23 2.28
C PHE A 249 18.98 -26.31 3.20
N GLU A 250 18.20 -27.26 2.67
CA GLU A 250 17.48 -28.29 3.46
C GLU A 250 18.41 -29.25 4.23
N ASN A 251 19.68 -29.39 3.84
CA ASN A 251 20.61 -30.30 4.51
C ASN A 251 22.07 -29.87 4.45
N THR A 252 22.90 -30.43 5.33
CA THR A 252 24.33 -30.10 5.45
C THR A 252 25.14 -30.34 4.17
N ASN A 253 24.80 -31.34 3.34
CA ASN A 253 25.53 -31.59 2.09
C ASN A 253 25.19 -30.55 1.02
N GLY A 254 23.93 -30.11 0.97
CA GLY A 254 23.51 -29.00 0.13
C GLY A 254 24.20 -27.69 0.55
N ARG A 255 24.27 -27.40 1.86
CA ARG A 255 25.02 -26.26 2.40
C ARG A 255 26.52 -26.29 2.03
N LYS A 256 27.16 -27.47 2.08
CA LYS A 256 28.56 -27.64 1.58
C LYS A 256 28.69 -27.34 0.09
N THR A 257 27.66 -27.68 -0.69
CA THR A 257 27.64 -27.35 -2.12
C THR A 257 27.60 -25.85 -2.33
N LEU A 258 26.75 -25.13 -1.58
CA LEU A 258 26.69 -23.67 -1.60
C LEU A 258 28.02 -23.03 -1.15
N ASP A 259 28.63 -23.56 -0.09
CA ASP A 259 29.95 -23.12 0.40
C ASP A 259 31.09 -23.23 -0.62
N ASN A 260 30.97 -24.18 -1.55
CA ASN A 260 31.94 -24.40 -2.63
C ASN A 260 31.65 -23.52 -3.84
N LYS A 261 30.37 -23.21 -4.11
CA LYS A 261 29.94 -22.42 -5.26
C LYS A 261 30.03 -20.92 -4.99
N PHE A 262 29.62 -20.47 -3.81
CA PHE A 262 29.61 -19.06 -3.44
C PHE A 262 30.73 -18.72 -2.45
N PRO A 263 31.29 -17.50 -2.52
CA PRO A 263 32.21 -17.01 -1.50
C PRO A 263 31.43 -16.65 -0.22
N VAL A 264 31.01 -17.62 0.59
CA VAL A 264 30.23 -17.36 1.83
C VAL A 264 31.12 -17.36 3.06
N PHE A 265 30.81 -16.49 4.02
CA PHE A 265 31.41 -16.43 5.35
C PHE A 265 30.35 -16.11 6.43
N PRO A 266 30.41 -16.75 7.62
CA PRO A 266 31.02 -18.05 7.89
C PRO A 266 30.50 -19.13 6.93
N LYS A 267 31.19 -20.27 6.86
CA LYS A 267 30.75 -21.38 6.00
C LYS A 267 29.39 -21.92 6.45
N LEU A 268 28.42 -22.02 5.55
CA LEU A 268 27.05 -22.46 5.81
C LEU A 268 27.00 -23.87 6.41
N ALA A 269 27.90 -24.76 6.00
CA ALA A 269 28.00 -26.11 6.53
C ALA A 269 28.58 -26.18 7.95
N SER A 270 29.13 -25.08 8.47
CA SER A 270 29.68 -25.02 9.83
C SER A 270 28.64 -24.65 10.90
N TYR A 271 27.46 -24.18 10.49
CA TYR A 271 26.36 -23.92 11.41
C TYR A 271 25.82 -25.24 11.98
N VAL A 272 25.77 -25.30 13.31
CA VAL A 272 25.09 -26.38 14.04
C VAL A 272 23.58 -26.21 13.85
N ASP A 273 23.07 -25.01 14.16
CA ASP A 273 21.68 -24.60 13.95
C ASP A 273 21.67 -23.33 13.09
N LEU A 274 21.42 -23.50 11.79
CA LEU A 274 21.27 -22.38 10.86
C LEU A 274 19.89 -21.77 11.05
N GLN A 275 19.81 -20.47 11.37
CA GLN A 275 18.55 -19.78 11.61
C GLN A 275 17.93 -19.28 10.31
N ASP A 276 16.61 -19.08 10.30
CA ASP A 276 15.90 -18.53 9.15
C ASP A 276 16.47 -17.17 8.74
N ASN A 277 16.81 -16.31 9.70
CA ASN A 277 17.43 -15.01 9.43
C ASN A 277 18.82 -15.13 8.78
N ASP A 278 19.58 -16.20 9.02
CA ASP A 278 20.86 -16.43 8.35
C ASP A 278 20.64 -16.78 6.87
N ILE A 279 19.65 -17.63 6.59
CA ILE A 279 19.23 -18.01 5.23
C ILE A 279 18.71 -16.78 4.48
N THR A 280 17.82 -16.02 5.11
CA THR A 280 17.28 -14.79 4.54
C THR A 280 18.37 -13.75 4.30
N THR A 281 19.34 -13.61 5.21
CA THR A 281 20.49 -12.72 5.00
C THR A 281 21.28 -13.13 3.76
N PHE A 282 21.55 -14.43 3.56
CA PHE A 282 22.18 -14.92 2.32
C PHE A 282 21.37 -14.52 1.07
N PHE A 283 20.04 -14.69 1.09
CA PHE A 283 19.20 -14.33 -0.05
C PHE A 283 19.11 -12.83 -0.28
N GLY A 284 19.19 -12.00 0.74
CA GLY A 284 19.28 -10.54 0.59
C GLY A 284 20.46 -10.12 -0.29
N TYR A 285 21.62 -10.77 -0.16
CA TYR A 285 22.77 -10.52 -1.06
C TYR A 285 22.52 -10.94 -2.52
N ILE A 286 21.66 -11.93 -2.74
CA ILE A 286 21.32 -12.42 -4.08
C ILE A 286 20.31 -11.50 -4.73
N THR A 287 19.25 -11.09 -4.01
CA THR A 287 18.22 -10.17 -4.55
C THR A 287 18.79 -8.79 -4.85
N ASP A 288 19.72 -8.31 -4.02
CA ASP A 288 20.36 -6.99 -4.12
C ASP A 288 20.98 -6.68 -5.50
N ILE A 289 21.47 -7.70 -6.21
CA ILE A 289 21.99 -7.54 -7.59
C ILE A 289 20.89 -7.06 -8.55
N PHE A 290 19.72 -7.70 -8.47
CA PHE A 290 18.58 -7.43 -9.35
C PHE A 290 17.84 -6.15 -8.92
N GLU A 291 17.77 -5.90 -7.61
CA GLU A 291 17.27 -4.65 -7.03
C GLU A 291 18.11 -3.47 -7.51
N GLY A 292 19.43 -3.51 -7.31
CA GLY A 292 20.36 -2.46 -7.74
C GLY A 292 20.35 -2.22 -9.25
N ALA A 293 20.25 -3.28 -10.06
CA ALA A 293 20.13 -3.15 -11.51
C ALA A 293 18.82 -2.48 -11.95
N SER A 294 17.70 -2.77 -11.27
CA SER A 294 16.41 -2.13 -11.55
C SER A 294 16.36 -0.69 -11.06
N GLN A 295 16.78 -0.44 -9.83
CA GLN A 295 16.73 0.88 -9.22
C GLN A 295 17.70 1.85 -9.89
N TYR A 296 18.96 1.47 -10.09
CA TYR A 296 19.99 2.41 -10.56
C TYR A 296 20.40 2.22 -12.01
N GLY A 297 20.19 1.04 -12.60
CA GLY A 297 20.70 0.71 -13.93
C GLY A 297 22.23 0.67 -14.00
N GLN A 298 22.91 0.59 -12.86
CA GLN A 298 24.36 0.66 -12.73
C GLN A 298 24.82 -0.27 -11.59
N PRO A 299 26.01 -0.91 -11.69
CA PRO A 299 26.97 -0.83 -12.78
C PRO A 299 26.49 -1.42 -14.11
N LYS A 300 25.45 -2.25 -14.07
CA LYS A 300 24.79 -2.80 -15.24
C LYS A 300 23.30 -2.58 -15.13
N SER A 301 22.65 -2.37 -16.27
CA SER A 301 21.19 -2.39 -16.38
C SER A 301 20.66 -3.82 -16.16
N VAL A 302 19.34 -3.94 -16.00
CA VAL A 302 18.66 -5.24 -15.98
C VAL A 302 19.02 -6.09 -17.20
N GLU A 303 19.06 -5.49 -18.39
CA GLU A 303 19.52 -6.14 -19.61
C GLU A 303 20.97 -6.63 -19.48
N GLY A 304 21.86 -5.79 -18.94
CA GLY A 304 23.28 -6.11 -18.79
C GLY A 304 23.54 -7.27 -17.83
N ILE A 305 22.84 -7.32 -16.69
CA ILE A 305 22.96 -8.46 -15.76
C ILE A 305 22.32 -9.72 -16.36
N CYS A 306 21.22 -9.59 -17.09
CA CYS A 306 20.57 -10.73 -17.72
C CYS A 306 21.40 -11.32 -18.87
N ALA A 307 22.05 -10.47 -19.67
CA ALA A 307 22.98 -10.92 -20.70
C ALA A 307 24.17 -11.66 -20.11
N GLU A 308 24.74 -11.19 -19.00
CA GLU A 308 25.83 -11.88 -18.31
C GLU A 308 25.38 -13.20 -17.69
N PHE A 309 24.25 -13.19 -16.98
CA PHE A 309 23.71 -14.37 -16.30
C PHE A 309 23.35 -15.50 -17.27
N THR A 310 22.97 -15.18 -18.49
CA THR A 310 22.59 -16.16 -19.52
C THR A 310 23.74 -16.53 -20.47
N ASN A 311 24.92 -15.92 -20.33
CA ASN A 311 26.06 -16.13 -21.22
C ASN A 311 26.88 -17.38 -20.84
N HIS A 312 26.23 -18.55 -20.87
CA HIS A 312 26.87 -19.84 -20.57
C HIS A 312 26.45 -20.94 -21.57
N PRO A 313 27.22 -22.04 -21.69
CA PRO A 313 26.85 -23.17 -22.55
C PRO A 313 25.50 -23.81 -22.15
N ALA A 314 24.84 -24.44 -23.12
CA ALA A 314 23.67 -25.26 -22.84
C ALA A 314 24.04 -26.36 -21.83
N ASN A 315 23.30 -26.43 -20.70
CA ASN A 315 23.52 -27.28 -19.52
C ASN A 315 24.48 -26.75 -18.45
N TYR A 316 24.91 -25.49 -18.51
CA TYR A 316 25.57 -24.87 -17.36
C TYR A 316 24.61 -24.81 -16.17
N ASP A 317 25.10 -25.11 -14.95
CA ASP A 317 24.23 -25.15 -13.78
C ASP A 317 23.76 -23.73 -13.43
N PRO A 318 22.44 -23.47 -13.33
CA PRO A 318 21.91 -22.16 -13.00
C PRO A 318 22.44 -21.57 -11.68
N VAL A 319 22.79 -22.42 -10.71
CA VAL A 319 23.40 -21.98 -9.44
C VAL A 319 24.84 -21.48 -9.66
N ASP A 320 25.61 -22.15 -10.52
CA ASP A 320 26.95 -21.67 -10.89
C ASP A 320 26.89 -20.35 -11.66
N ALA A 321 25.93 -20.22 -12.59
CA ALA A 321 25.73 -18.96 -13.31
C ALA A 321 25.39 -17.80 -12.36
N LEU A 322 24.60 -18.07 -11.32
CA LEU A 322 24.20 -17.04 -10.36
C LEU A 322 25.39 -16.66 -9.45
N SER A 323 26.24 -17.62 -9.10
CA SER A 323 27.49 -17.34 -8.41
C SER A 323 28.46 -16.53 -9.27
N ASP A 324 28.60 -16.86 -10.55
CA ASP A 324 29.43 -16.12 -11.49
C ASP A 324 28.95 -14.67 -11.62
N LEU A 325 27.63 -14.48 -11.76
CA LEU A 325 27.01 -13.15 -11.76
C LEU A 325 27.30 -12.38 -10.46
N TYR A 326 27.09 -13.01 -9.30
CA TYR A 326 27.35 -12.38 -8.00
C TYR A 326 28.80 -11.91 -7.88
N GLN A 327 29.76 -12.77 -8.26
CA GLN A 327 31.17 -12.46 -8.20
C GLN A 327 31.57 -11.37 -9.20
N ALA A 328 31.07 -11.44 -10.44
CA ALA A 328 31.35 -10.46 -11.49
C ALA A 328 30.78 -9.08 -11.14
N TYR A 329 29.53 -9.03 -10.68
CA TYR A 329 28.85 -7.81 -10.29
C TYR A 329 29.59 -7.11 -9.13
N ASN A 330 29.90 -7.85 -8.06
CA ASN A 330 30.62 -7.30 -6.91
C ASN A 330 32.06 -6.90 -7.24
N LYS A 331 32.76 -7.67 -8.08
CA LYS A 331 34.11 -7.31 -8.53
C LYS A 331 34.12 -6.03 -9.35
N TYR A 332 33.13 -5.83 -10.22
CA TYR A 332 33.01 -4.58 -10.98
C TYR A 332 32.72 -3.40 -10.04
N LYS A 333 31.77 -3.58 -9.12
CA LYS A 333 31.31 -2.53 -8.21
C LYS A 333 32.38 -2.11 -7.19
N ASP A 334 32.99 -3.07 -6.51
CA ASP A 334 33.86 -2.84 -5.34
C ASP A 334 35.35 -3.03 -5.67
N GLY A 335 35.71 -3.36 -6.92
CA GLY A 335 37.07 -3.68 -7.33
C GLY A 335 37.60 -5.02 -6.83
N LYS A 336 36.82 -5.74 -6.01
CA LYS A 336 37.14 -7.05 -5.43
C LYS A 336 35.87 -7.88 -5.24
N VAL A 337 36.00 -9.20 -5.28
CA VAL A 337 34.91 -10.10 -4.88
C VAL A 337 34.79 -10.04 -3.37
N LYS A 338 33.62 -9.63 -2.87
CA LYS A 338 33.30 -9.68 -1.44
C LYS A 338 32.59 -10.98 -1.10
N PRO A 339 32.87 -11.57 0.07
CA PRO A 339 32.13 -12.72 0.52
C PRO A 339 30.72 -12.33 1.02
N ILE A 340 29.75 -13.22 0.84
CA ILE A 340 28.41 -13.13 1.43
C ILE A 340 28.54 -13.37 2.93
N ASN A 341 28.20 -12.36 3.75
CA ASN A 341 28.08 -12.55 5.19
C ASN A 341 26.68 -13.07 5.53
N ALA A 342 26.52 -14.38 5.64
CA ALA A 342 25.21 -14.98 5.94
C ALA A 342 24.85 -14.95 7.43
N ASN A 343 25.74 -14.45 8.31
CA ASN A 343 25.50 -14.43 9.75
C ASN A 343 24.65 -13.19 10.12
N TYR A 344 23.39 -13.41 10.47
CA TYR A 344 22.49 -12.34 10.90
C TYR A 344 23.01 -11.59 12.12
N SER A 345 23.51 -12.31 13.13
CA SER A 345 24.02 -11.70 14.37
C SER A 345 25.25 -10.81 14.11
N ALA A 346 26.08 -11.14 13.12
CA ALA A 346 27.19 -10.28 12.73
C ALA A 346 26.70 -8.96 12.11
N SER A 347 25.63 -9.01 11.31
CA SER A 347 24.98 -7.80 10.76
C SER A 347 24.38 -6.93 11.86
N VAL A 348 23.77 -7.54 12.88
CA VAL A 348 23.26 -6.83 14.07
C VAL A 348 24.40 -6.18 14.85
N GLU A 349 25.52 -6.88 15.07
CA GLU A 349 26.69 -6.32 15.75
C GLU A 349 27.28 -5.12 15.00
N GLU A 350 27.42 -5.23 13.68
CA GLU A 350 27.91 -4.12 12.83
C GLU A 350 26.96 -2.92 12.89
N MET A 351 25.65 -3.13 12.72
CA MET A 351 24.67 -2.06 12.78
C MET A 351 24.47 -1.49 14.19
N SER A 352 24.92 -2.18 15.25
CA SER A 352 24.87 -1.69 16.63
C SER A 352 25.98 -0.68 16.95
N ASP A 353 26.97 -0.49 16.08
CA ASP A 353 28.00 0.54 16.22
C ASP A 353 27.39 1.94 16.09
N THR A 354 27.49 2.73 17.16
CA THR A 354 26.93 4.08 17.24
C THR A 354 27.88 5.17 16.74
N THR A 355 29.08 4.83 16.27
CA THR A 355 30.06 5.81 15.79
C THR A 355 29.77 6.27 14.36
N PHE A 356 30.34 7.41 13.96
CA PHE A 356 30.27 7.89 12.57
C PHE A 356 31.41 7.33 11.68
N GLU A 357 32.20 6.38 12.20
CA GLU A 357 33.35 5.76 11.51
C GLU A 357 32.98 4.39 10.86
N SER A 358 31.85 3.81 11.26
CA SER A 358 31.24 2.59 10.71
C SER A 358 30.26 2.90 9.57
N ASP A 359 29.45 1.92 9.13
CA ASP A 359 28.35 2.18 8.18
C ASP A 359 27.16 2.89 8.85
N TYR A 360 27.43 4.13 9.27
CA TYR A 360 26.45 4.95 9.98
C TYR A 360 25.25 5.29 9.10
N ILE A 361 25.39 5.36 7.77
CA ILE A 361 24.30 5.74 6.86
C ILE A 361 23.20 4.68 6.88
N ASP A 362 23.56 3.41 6.78
CA ASP A 362 22.60 2.31 6.83
C ASP A 362 21.93 2.24 8.19
N ARG A 363 22.69 2.36 9.29
CA ARG A 363 22.11 2.46 10.65
C ARG A 363 21.08 3.60 10.77
N LEU A 364 21.43 4.80 10.33
CA LEU A 364 20.52 5.96 10.39
C LEU A 364 19.25 5.72 9.57
N TRP A 365 19.39 5.12 8.39
CA TRP A 365 18.24 4.84 7.53
C TRP A 365 17.34 3.74 8.07
N VAL A 366 17.90 2.62 8.54
CA VAL A 366 17.11 1.55 9.15
C VAL A 366 16.38 2.09 10.38
N TYR A 367 17.00 2.98 11.16
CA TYR A 367 16.29 3.67 12.24
C TYR A 367 15.06 4.44 11.71
N GLN A 368 15.21 5.26 10.66
CA GLN A 368 14.08 6.00 10.08
C GLN A 368 12.99 5.08 9.51
N THR A 369 13.34 3.96 8.89
CA THR A 369 12.34 2.98 8.41
C THR A 369 11.61 2.32 9.57
N CYS A 370 12.30 1.99 10.67
CA CYS A 370 11.69 1.48 11.89
C CYS A 370 10.81 2.51 12.62
N THR A 371 11.12 3.81 12.54
CA THR A 371 10.40 4.86 13.31
C THR A 371 9.42 5.70 12.50
N GLU A 372 9.40 5.61 11.17
CA GLU A 372 8.52 6.44 10.33
C GLU A 372 7.92 5.69 9.14
N PHE A 373 8.71 4.96 8.35
CA PHE A 373 8.31 4.67 6.98
C PHE A 373 7.92 3.23 6.65
N GLY A 374 8.45 2.26 7.38
CA GLY A 374 8.55 0.92 6.81
C GLY A 374 9.44 1.00 5.57
N TYR A 375 9.02 0.46 4.44
CA TYR A 375 9.81 0.21 3.24
C TYR A 375 10.68 -1.04 3.33
N PHE A 376 10.24 -2.04 4.09
CA PHE A 376 10.93 -3.33 4.13
C PHE A 376 10.66 -4.05 2.82
N GLN A 377 11.72 -4.29 2.04
CA GLN A 377 11.61 -4.89 0.72
C GLN A 377 11.54 -6.40 0.89
N THR A 378 10.36 -6.96 0.67
CA THR A 378 10.08 -8.36 1.01
C THR A 378 9.66 -9.17 -0.20
N THR A 379 9.59 -10.48 0.03
CA THR A 379 9.01 -11.47 -0.87
C THR A 379 7.69 -12.04 -0.32
N ASP A 380 7.05 -11.39 0.66
CA ASP A 380 5.91 -11.97 1.41
C ASP A 380 4.67 -12.20 0.55
N LYS A 381 4.57 -11.55 -0.63
CA LYS A 381 3.54 -11.90 -1.61
C LYS A 381 3.63 -13.37 -2.07
N GLY A 382 4.83 -13.97 -2.06
CA GLY A 382 5.07 -15.39 -2.36
C GLY A 382 4.86 -15.83 -3.81
N THR A 383 4.50 -14.91 -4.71
CA THR A 383 4.22 -15.23 -6.13
C THR A 383 5.31 -14.76 -7.10
N ASN A 384 6.38 -14.14 -6.61
CA ASN A 384 7.44 -13.60 -7.46
C ASN A 384 8.56 -14.64 -7.71
N VAL A 385 9.45 -14.35 -8.66
CA VAL A 385 10.58 -15.24 -9.03
C VAL A 385 11.56 -15.51 -7.87
N PHE A 386 11.51 -14.69 -6.82
CA PHE A 386 12.29 -14.83 -5.59
C PHE A 386 11.55 -15.63 -4.50
N GLN A 387 10.39 -16.23 -4.79
CA GLN A 387 9.58 -17.02 -3.86
C GLN A 387 9.22 -16.26 -2.56
N SER A 388 9.50 -16.82 -1.37
CA SER A 388 9.26 -16.23 -0.04
C SER A 388 10.53 -16.20 0.82
N ILE A 389 11.69 -15.94 0.19
CA ILE A 389 13.03 -16.07 0.81
C ILE A 389 13.46 -14.87 1.67
N VAL A 390 12.83 -13.70 1.50
CA VAL A 390 13.07 -12.47 2.30
C VAL A 390 11.76 -11.98 2.93
N PRO A 391 11.34 -12.53 4.08
CA PRO A 391 10.13 -12.09 4.77
C PRO A 391 10.31 -10.80 5.54
N VAL A 392 9.20 -10.10 5.86
CA VAL A 392 9.18 -8.88 6.67
C VAL A 392 9.79 -9.07 8.05
N ASN A 393 9.72 -10.29 8.60
CA ASN A 393 10.23 -10.61 9.93
C ASN A 393 11.72 -10.30 10.09
N LEU A 394 12.55 -10.48 9.05
CA LEU A 394 13.96 -10.11 9.08
C LEU A 394 14.15 -8.65 9.50
N TYR A 395 13.34 -7.76 8.94
CA TYR A 395 13.43 -6.33 9.18
C TYR A 395 12.86 -5.93 10.53
N PHE A 396 11.80 -6.60 10.99
CA PHE A 396 11.33 -6.45 12.36
C PHE A 396 12.39 -6.84 13.37
N ASP A 397 13.08 -7.96 13.13
CA ASP A 397 14.15 -8.42 14.01
C ASP A 397 15.29 -7.40 14.03
N TYR A 398 15.66 -6.79 12.89
CA TYR A 398 16.62 -5.67 12.89
C TYR A 398 16.13 -4.47 13.72
N CYS A 399 14.85 -4.08 13.63
CA CYS A 399 14.31 -3.01 14.46
C CYS A 399 14.38 -3.33 15.96
N ILE A 400 14.12 -4.57 16.34
CA ILE A 400 14.13 -5.05 17.73
C ILE A 400 15.57 -5.17 18.23
N ASP A 401 16.42 -5.88 17.51
CA ASP A 401 17.75 -6.28 18.00
C ASP A 401 18.76 -5.13 17.95
N VAL A 402 18.64 -4.22 16.98
CA VAL A 402 19.54 -3.06 16.85
C VAL A 402 19.05 -1.86 17.66
N PHE A 403 17.74 -1.63 17.72
CA PHE A 403 17.17 -0.40 18.26
C PHE A 403 16.19 -0.57 19.44
N GLY A 404 15.77 -1.80 19.74
CA GLY A 404 14.77 -2.08 20.78
C GLY A 404 13.35 -1.62 20.40
N ILE A 405 13.05 -1.49 19.09
CA ILE A 405 11.76 -1.01 18.58
C ILE A 405 10.90 -2.21 18.19
N ASP A 406 9.85 -2.47 18.95
CA ASP A 406 8.96 -3.60 18.69
C ASP A 406 8.09 -3.42 17.42
N THR A 407 7.55 -4.53 16.92
CA THR A 407 6.77 -4.56 15.66
C THR A 407 5.52 -3.68 15.72
N LYS A 408 4.92 -3.50 16.90
CA LYS A 408 3.73 -2.66 17.09
C LYS A 408 4.11 -1.18 16.97
N ALA A 409 5.25 -0.78 17.53
CA ALA A 409 5.77 0.57 17.41
C ALA A 409 6.09 0.91 15.94
N VAL A 410 6.73 0.00 15.20
CA VAL A 410 7.00 0.18 13.76
C VAL A 410 5.71 0.37 12.97
N LYS A 411 4.73 -0.54 13.12
CA LYS A 411 3.45 -0.44 12.41
C LYS A 411 2.72 0.87 12.72
N LYS A 412 2.66 1.23 14.00
CA LYS A 412 2.06 2.50 14.44
C LYS A 412 2.76 3.71 13.83
N ALA A 413 4.09 3.72 13.79
CA ALA A 413 4.86 4.79 13.18
C ALA A 413 4.51 4.98 11.70
N VAL A 414 4.39 3.88 10.94
CA VAL A 414 4.00 3.92 9.52
C VAL A 414 2.60 4.50 9.33
N GLU A 415 1.63 4.06 10.14
CA GLU A 415 0.26 4.59 10.13
C GLU A 415 0.25 6.09 10.45
N ASP A 416 0.98 6.51 11.49
CA ASP A 416 1.09 7.91 11.90
C ASP A 416 1.75 8.78 10.82
N THR A 417 2.74 8.26 10.11
CA THR A 417 3.40 8.96 8.98
C THR A 417 2.42 9.15 7.82
N ASN A 418 1.74 8.10 7.39
CA ASN A 418 0.74 8.17 6.32
C ASN A 418 -0.41 9.13 6.67
N ALA A 419 -0.91 9.06 7.90
CA ALA A 419 -1.96 9.95 8.39
C ALA A 419 -1.49 11.42 8.43
N TYR A 420 -0.22 11.66 8.79
CA TYR A 420 0.30 13.00 8.94
C TYR A 420 0.60 13.70 7.60
N TYR A 421 1.11 12.97 6.61
CA TYR A 421 1.52 13.54 5.32
C TYR A 421 0.49 13.38 4.21
N GLY A 422 -0.44 12.44 4.34
CA GLY A 422 -1.22 11.95 3.22
C GLY A 422 -0.33 11.11 2.32
N GLU A 423 -0.54 9.80 2.34
CA GLU A 423 0.19 8.84 1.52
C GLU A 423 0.05 9.13 0.00
N ARG A 424 0.60 8.28 -0.88
CA ARG A 424 0.66 8.57 -2.32
C ARG A 424 -0.69 8.93 -2.96
N ASP A 425 -1.78 8.29 -2.55
CA ASP A 425 -3.12 8.47 -3.13
C ASP A 425 -3.90 9.62 -2.42
N TYR A 426 -3.65 9.87 -1.14
CA TYR A 426 -4.26 10.93 -0.32
C TYR A 426 -3.42 12.21 -0.13
N TYR A 427 -2.26 12.32 -0.79
CA TYR A 427 -1.45 13.54 -0.74
C TYR A 427 -2.23 14.80 -1.21
N THR A 428 -2.33 15.81 -0.34
CA THR A 428 -3.16 17.02 -0.54
C THR A 428 -2.39 18.29 -0.90
N GLY A 429 -1.06 18.21 -1.06
CA GLY A 429 -0.22 19.38 -1.35
C GLY A 429 -0.48 19.97 -2.74
N THR A 430 -0.02 21.20 -2.96
CA THR A 430 -0.17 21.92 -4.23
C THR A 430 1.18 22.38 -4.79
N ASN A 431 1.22 22.74 -6.07
CA ASN A 431 2.43 23.11 -6.83
C ASN A 431 3.56 22.09 -6.68
N VAL A 432 3.29 20.82 -6.98
CA VAL A 432 4.31 19.76 -6.90
C VAL A 432 4.33 18.98 -8.21
N LEU A 433 5.53 18.76 -8.74
CA LEU A 433 5.75 17.79 -9.81
C LEU A 433 6.32 16.50 -9.21
N PHE A 434 5.58 15.42 -9.34
CA PHE A 434 6.03 14.06 -9.06
C PHE A 434 6.47 13.40 -10.37
N SER A 435 7.72 12.94 -10.41
CA SER A 435 8.26 12.15 -11.51
C SER A 435 8.70 10.77 -11.00
N HIS A 436 8.65 9.73 -11.83
CA HIS A 436 9.28 8.45 -11.51
C HIS A 436 9.68 7.71 -12.79
N GLY A 437 10.66 6.81 -12.67
CA GLY A 437 11.03 5.90 -13.75
C GLY A 437 10.03 4.76 -13.91
N SER A 438 9.89 4.21 -15.13
CA SER A 438 9.05 3.02 -15.36
C SER A 438 9.74 1.70 -14.95
N VAL A 439 11.06 1.72 -14.76
CA VAL A 439 11.89 0.57 -14.33
C VAL A 439 12.21 0.65 -12.83
N ASP A 440 12.03 1.83 -12.23
CA ASP A 440 12.31 2.09 -10.82
C ASP A 440 11.34 1.31 -9.89
N PRO A 441 11.82 0.41 -9.02
CA PRO A 441 10.98 -0.30 -8.06
C PRO A 441 10.23 0.61 -7.09
N TRP A 442 10.81 1.77 -6.75
CA TRP A 442 10.16 2.74 -5.87
C TRP A 442 8.93 3.38 -6.50
N SER A 443 8.78 3.34 -7.83
CA SER A 443 7.62 3.86 -8.55
C SER A 443 6.30 3.36 -7.95
N TYR A 444 6.28 2.14 -7.38
CA TYR A 444 5.14 1.59 -6.67
C TYR A 444 4.64 2.54 -5.58
N LEU A 445 5.50 3.07 -4.71
CA LEU A 445 5.10 3.93 -3.59
C LEU A 445 4.95 5.40 -3.98
N THR A 446 5.32 5.77 -5.21
CA THR A 446 5.19 7.16 -5.69
C THR A 446 3.76 7.50 -6.10
N LYS A 447 3.47 8.80 -6.26
CA LYS A 447 2.18 9.26 -6.73
C LYS A 447 1.93 8.81 -8.17
N GLN A 448 0.91 7.97 -8.38
CA GLN A 448 0.63 7.34 -9.66
C GLN A 448 0.03 8.31 -10.68
N ILE A 449 0.29 8.10 -11.97
CA ILE A 449 -0.33 8.88 -13.04
C ILE A 449 -1.85 8.79 -12.95
N GLY A 450 -2.53 9.94 -13.00
CA GLY A 450 -4.00 10.01 -12.95
C GLY A 450 -4.58 9.96 -11.53
N SER A 451 -3.75 9.84 -10.48
CA SER A 451 -4.17 9.87 -9.07
C SER A 451 -4.18 11.27 -8.43
N SER A 452 -3.85 12.33 -9.18
CA SER A 452 -3.76 13.68 -8.61
C SER A 452 -5.14 14.33 -8.44
N GLN A 453 -5.42 14.77 -7.21
CA GLN A 453 -6.69 15.41 -6.86
C GLN A 453 -6.68 16.94 -7.12
N HIS A 454 -5.51 17.53 -7.36
CA HIS A 454 -5.33 18.97 -7.60
C HIS A 454 -4.57 19.24 -8.91
N TRP A 455 -5.04 20.21 -9.70
CA TRP A 455 -4.52 20.50 -11.06
C TRP A 455 -3.05 20.94 -11.09
N SER A 456 -2.57 21.55 -10.01
CA SER A 456 -1.16 21.97 -9.87
C SER A 456 -0.23 20.83 -9.44
N VAL A 457 -0.76 19.62 -9.25
CA VAL A 457 0.02 18.42 -8.92
C VAL A 457 0.18 17.63 -10.21
N VAL A 458 1.38 17.69 -10.76
CA VAL A 458 1.74 17.07 -12.02
C VAL A 458 2.43 15.74 -11.73
N THR A 459 1.92 14.65 -12.30
CA THR A 459 2.52 13.31 -12.19
C THR A 459 3.03 12.86 -13.55
N VAL A 460 4.28 12.41 -13.66
CA VAL A 460 4.87 12.02 -14.94
C VAL A 460 5.80 10.81 -14.81
N GLU A 461 5.62 9.83 -15.68
CA GLU A 461 6.54 8.69 -15.80
C GLU A 461 7.59 8.96 -16.88
N ILE A 462 8.81 8.48 -16.63
CA ILE A 462 9.94 8.44 -17.57
C ILE A 462 10.02 7.00 -18.09
N ALA A 463 9.63 6.78 -19.34
CA ALA A 463 9.69 5.46 -19.96
C ALA A 463 11.14 4.96 -20.06
N GLY A 464 11.38 3.75 -19.56
CA GLY A 464 12.73 3.18 -19.42
C GLY A 464 13.60 3.86 -18.36
N GLY A 465 13.07 4.85 -17.64
CA GLY A 465 13.79 5.59 -16.62
C GLY A 465 14.04 4.76 -15.37
N THR A 466 15.20 4.97 -14.77
CA THR A 466 15.60 4.43 -13.47
C THR A 466 15.35 5.47 -12.36
N HIS A 467 15.72 5.13 -11.13
CA HIS A 467 15.48 5.95 -9.95
C HIS A 467 16.08 7.34 -10.07
N CYS A 468 15.25 8.36 -9.87
CA CYS A 468 15.61 9.77 -9.88
C CYS A 468 16.29 10.27 -11.16
N MET A 469 16.06 9.64 -12.32
CA MET A 469 16.84 9.93 -13.53
C MET A 469 16.70 11.38 -14.03
N ASP A 470 15.57 12.05 -13.78
CA ASP A 470 15.29 13.41 -14.24
C ASP A 470 16.07 14.50 -13.52
N ILE A 471 16.59 14.26 -12.32
CA ILE A 471 17.43 15.23 -11.60
C ILE A 471 18.91 15.19 -12.02
N PHE A 472 19.27 14.30 -12.94
CA PHE A 472 20.60 14.16 -13.54
C PHE A 472 20.64 14.69 -14.98
N PRO A 473 21.84 14.97 -15.56
CA PRO A 473 21.95 15.39 -16.95
C PRO A 473 21.23 14.42 -17.90
N ALA A 474 20.47 14.97 -18.86
CA ALA A 474 19.60 14.14 -19.68
C ALA A 474 20.36 13.12 -20.55
N ALA A 475 20.11 11.83 -20.30
CA ALA A 475 20.71 10.73 -21.07
C ALA A 475 19.92 10.39 -22.35
N ASN A 476 18.63 10.70 -22.40
CA ASN A 476 17.74 10.39 -23.52
C ASN A 476 16.63 11.45 -23.66
N ASP A 477 15.82 11.34 -24.71
CA ASP A 477 14.77 12.32 -25.01
C ASP A 477 13.58 12.29 -24.04
N GLU A 478 13.30 11.15 -23.40
CA GLU A 478 12.28 11.07 -22.34
C GLU A 478 12.68 11.87 -21.10
N VAL A 479 13.95 11.79 -20.68
CA VAL A 479 14.47 12.62 -19.60
C VAL A 479 14.41 14.10 -19.97
N LYS A 480 14.78 14.47 -21.21
CA LYS A 480 14.67 15.87 -21.68
C LYS A 480 13.21 16.36 -21.67
N ARG A 481 12.25 15.51 -22.02
CA ARG A 481 10.81 15.82 -21.99
C ARG A 481 10.38 16.16 -20.55
N VAL A 482 10.74 15.33 -19.57
CA VAL A 482 10.38 15.56 -18.16
C VAL A 482 11.09 16.78 -17.58
N GLN A 483 12.37 17.00 -17.92
CA GLN A 483 13.09 18.22 -17.52
C GLN A 483 12.48 19.49 -18.13
N THR A 484 11.96 19.40 -19.35
CA THR A 484 11.23 20.51 -20.00
C THR A 484 9.92 20.80 -19.27
N LEU A 485 9.16 19.76 -18.92
CA LEU A 485 7.92 19.88 -18.15
C LEU A 485 8.18 20.46 -16.74
N THR A 486 9.27 20.04 -16.10
CA THR A 486 9.72 20.58 -14.81
C THR A 486 9.96 22.07 -14.91
N ARG A 487 10.72 22.52 -15.91
CA ARG A 487 10.95 23.94 -16.16
C ARG A 487 9.64 24.71 -16.42
N GLN A 488 8.71 24.14 -17.19
CA GLN A 488 7.40 24.77 -17.44
C GLN A 488 6.58 24.92 -16.16
N SER A 489 6.61 23.90 -15.30
CA SER A 489 5.91 23.93 -14.01
C SER A 489 6.49 24.99 -13.08
N MET A 490 7.83 25.06 -12.99
CA MET A 490 8.53 26.11 -12.22
C MET A 490 8.18 27.52 -12.71
N ASP A 491 8.13 27.74 -14.02
CA ASP A 491 7.74 29.04 -14.59
C ASP A 491 6.32 29.44 -14.19
N GLN A 492 5.38 28.49 -14.21
CA GLN A 492 4.00 28.71 -13.76
C GLN A 492 3.93 29.05 -12.27
N TRP A 493 4.67 28.36 -11.40
CA TRP A 493 4.67 28.65 -9.96
C TRP A 493 5.30 30.01 -9.62
N LEU A 494 6.29 30.44 -10.40
CA LEU A 494 6.98 31.71 -10.20
C LEU A 494 6.21 32.90 -10.78
N ASN A 495 5.63 32.75 -11.97
CA ASN A 495 5.12 33.85 -12.79
C ASN A 495 3.62 33.78 -13.11
N GLY A 496 2.95 32.66 -12.83
CA GLY A 496 1.50 32.52 -13.02
C GLY A 496 0.70 33.35 -12.00
N PRO A 497 -0.57 33.71 -12.29
CA PRO A 497 -1.40 34.45 -11.33
C PRO A 497 -1.62 33.64 -10.05
N PHE A 498 -1.25 34.23 -8.91
CA PHE A 498 -1.66 33.74 -7.59
C PHE A 498 -3.11 34.18 -7.33
N THR A 499 -4.05 33.24 -7.37
CA THR A 499 -5.41 33.43 -6.83
C THR A 499 -5.61 32.49 -5.65
N ALA A 500 -5.33 32.98 -4.43
CA ALA A 500 -5.98 32.45 -3.24
C ALA A 500 -7.43 32.96 -3.20
N PRO A 501 -8.44 32.12 -2.94
CA PRO A 501 -9.82 32.58 -2.78
C PRO A 501 -9.93 33.62 -1.65
N ASN A 502 -10.65 34.72 -1.90
CA ASN A 502 -10.80 35.87 -1.01
C ASN A 502 -11.64 35.63 0.28
N SER A 503 -11.79 34.38 0.72
CA SER A 503 -12.32 34.09 2.04
C SER A 503 -11.91 32.69 2.48
N ILE A 504 -11.02 32.60 3.47
CA ILE A 504 -10.96 31.42 4.33
C ILE A 504 -12.19 31.51 5.24
N LYS A 505 -13.21 30.72 4.91
CA LYS A 505 -14.24 30.35 5.88
C LYS A 505 -13.80 29.06 6.55
N LEU A 506 -13.87 29.05 7.88
CA LEU A 506 -13.74 27.86 8.73
C LEU A 506 -14.87 26.86 8.41
N THR A 507 -14.77 26.12 7.32
CA THR A 507 -15.68 24.99 7.04
C THR A 507 -15.05 23.97 6.09
N ASP A 508 -13.83 23.49 6.30
CA ASP A 508 -13.28 22.42 5.44
C ASP A 508 -12.21 21.62 6.20
N ASN A 509 -12.45 20.31 6.36
CA ASN A 509 -11.44 19.25 6.17
C ASN A 509 -11.97 17.83 6.44
N VAL A 510 -13.20 17.50 6.00
CA VAL A 510 -13.54 16.09 5.69
C VAL A 510 -14.51 16.05 4.50
N GLY A 511 -14.01 15.59 3.34
CA GLY A 511 -14.81 15.00 2.26
C GLY A 511 -15.75 15.90 1.45
N LYS A 512 -15.22 16.74 0.53
CA LYS A 512 -15.91 17.03 -0.75
C LYS A 512 -15.04 17.56 -1.92
N ARG A 513 -15.21 16.86 -3.06
CA ARG A 513 -14.97 17.02 -4.52
C ARG A 513 -13.92 18.00 -5.12
N PRO A 514 -13.11 17.56 -6.11
CA PRO A 514 -12.27 18.40 -6.98
C PRO A 514 -13.02 19.31 -7.99
N ALA A 515 -12.41 20.45 -8.32
CA ALA A 515 -12.99 21.58 -9.04
C ALA A 515 -13.24 21.41 -10.57
N TRP A 516 -13.04 20.24 -11.17
CA TRP A 516 -13.37 20.04 -12.60
C TRP A 516 -14.85 19.69 -12.84
N PHE A 517 -15.64 19.55 -11.78
CA PHE A 517 -17.11 19.47 -11.84
C PHE A 517 -17.80 20.85 -12.00
N SER A 518 -17.04 21.94 -12.05
CA SER A 518 -17.54 23.33 -12.02
C SER A 518 -18.10 23.84 -13.36
N ASN A 519 -17.93 23.11 -14.46
CA ASN A 519 -18.33 23.59 -15.79
C ASN A 519 -19.77 23.23 -16.20
N PHE A 520 -20.63 22.88 -15.25
CA PHE A 520 -22.08 22.92 -15.46
C PHE A 520 -22.70 24.02 -14.61
N VAL A 521 -22.64 25.26 -15.11
CA VAL A 521 -23.56 26.32 -14.70
C VAL A 521 -24.84 26.12 -15.49
N ALA A 522 -25.84 25.47 -14.90
CA ALA A 522 -27.21 25.82 -15.25
C ALA A 522 -27.47 27.24 -14.69
N PRO A 523 -28.04 28.17 -15.47
CA PRO A 523 -28.17 29.56 -15.06
C PRO A 523 -29.04 29.69 -13.79
N PRO A 524 -28.88 30.77 -13.01
CA PRO A 524 -29.77 31.03 -11.89
C PRO A 524 -31.21 31.13 -12.42
N LEU A 525 -32.13 30.39 -11.80
CA LEU A 525 -33.55 30.59 -12.00
C LEU A 525 -33.91 32.00 -11.50
N THR A 526 -33.97 32.96 -12.41
CA THR A 526 -34.70 34.20 -12.21
C THR A 526 -36.19 33.86 -12.22
N VAL A 527 -36.82 33.93 -11.05
CA VAL A 527 -38.27 33.93 -10.95
C VAL A 527 -38.77 35.28 -11.47
N THR A 528 -39.27 35.31 -12.71
CA THR A 528 -40.16 36.36 -13.20
C THR A 528 -41.27 35.71 -14.03
N GLN A 529 -42.51 36.04 -13.68
CA GLN A 529 -43.76 35.45 -14.17
C GLN A 529 -44.05 35.71 -15.67
N ASN A 530 -44.64 34.69 -16.31
CA ASN A 530 -45.57 34.63 -17.46
C ASN A 530 -45.20 35.21 -18.84
N ASP A 531 -45.35 34.37 -19.90
CA ASP A 531 -46.50 34.42 -20.85
C ASP A 531 -46.61 33.10 -21.71
N PRO A 532 -47.76 32.37 -21.75
CA PRO A 532 -47.92 31.05 -22.38
C PRO A 532 -48.16 30.98 -23.91
N SER A 533 -47.83 32.01 -24.70
CA SER A 533 -48.13 31.98 -26.13
C SER A 533 -46.94 32.41 -26.99
N ALA A 534 -46.04 31.46 -27.29
CA ALA A 534 -45.13 31.62 -28.41
C ALA A 534 -44.89 30.32 -29.17
N VAL A 535 -45.89 30.01 -29.99
CA VAL A 535 -45.71 29.57 -31.38
C VAL A 535 -45.12 28.16 -31.56
N ALA A 536 -46.03 27.19 -31.56
CA ALA A 536 -45.98 26.07 -32.48
C ALA A 536 -45.61 26.54 -33.89
N VAL A 537 -44.72 25.82 -34.59
CA VAL A 537 -44.77 25.52 -36.04
C VAL A 537 -43.49 24.76 -36.43
N ARG A 538 -43.69 23.52 -36.92
CA ARG A 538 -43.01 22.81 -38.02
C ARG A 538 -41.46 23.03 -38.15
N ALA A 539 -40.63 22.00 -38.33
CA ALA A 539 -40.77 21.03 -39.40
C ALA A 539 -39.68 19.93 -39.35
N LYS A 540 -40.13 18.68 -39.58
CA LYS A 540 -39.59 17.67 -40.53
C LYS A 540 -38.17 17.06 -40.37
N ARG A 541 -38.21 15.77 -39.99
CA ARG A 541 -37.84 14.55 -40.76
C ARG A 541 -36.48 14.45 -41.48
N SER A 542 -35.64 13.53 -40.95
CA SER A 542 -35.08 12.28 -41.53
C SER A 542 -34.33 12.27 -42.88
N VAL A 543 -33.52 11.20 -43.05
CA VAL A 543 -32.92 10.58 -44.28
C VAL A 543 -31.42 10.91 -44.40
N SER A 544 -30.44 10.00 -44.53
CA SER A 544 -30.42 8.52 -44.62
C SER A 544 -28.96 8.00 -44.75
N ASP A 545 -28.77 6.73 -44.40
CA ASP A 545 -28.09 5.68 -45.18
C ASP A 545 -26.67 5.87 -45.79
N ARG A 546 -25.72 5.05 -45.32
CA ARG A 546 -25.23 3.78 -45.93
C ARG A 546 -23.69 3.63 -46.07
N VAL A 547 -23.19 2.67 -45.27
CA VAL A 547 -22.45 1.45 -45.68
C VAL A 547 -21.06 1.58 -46.33
N LYS A 548 -20.04 0.95 -45.72
CA LYS A 548 -19.40 -0.29 -46.22
C LYS A 548 -18.39 -0.88 -45.23
N SER A 549 -18.71 -2.07 -44.72
CA SER A 549 -17.77 -2.99 -44.10
C SER A 549 -16.79 -3.58 -45.13
N ARG A 550 -15.55 -3.82 -44.74
CA ARG A 550 -14.78 -5.02 -45.15
C ARG A 550 -13.74 -5.40 -44.10
N ARG A 551 -14.11 -6.41 -43.30
CA ARG A 551 -13.18 -7.27 -42.54
C ARG A 551 -12.43 -8.17 -43.52
N SER A 552 -11.11 -8.30 -43.35
CA SER A 552 -10.37 -9.51 -43.71
C SER A 552 -9.81 -10.15 -42.44
N LYS A 553 -9.95 -11.48 -42.39
CA LYS A 553 -9.83 -12.41 -41.26
C LYS A 553 -8.37 -12.72 -40.86
N LEU A 554 -8.29 -13.38 -39.69
CA LEU A 554 -7.23 -14.22 -39.09
C LEU A 554 -6.27 -13.46 -38.17
N GLY A 555 -6.12 -13.76 -36.87
CA GLY A 555 -6.61 -14.85 -36.03
C GLY A 555 -5.48 -15.33 -35.10
N ARG A 556 -5.82 -15.59 -33.82
CA ARG A 556 -4.98 -16.06 -32.68
C ARG A 556 -4.22 -14.93 -31.97
N GLY A 557 -4.30 -14.71 -30.66
CA GLY A 557 -4.89 -15.46 -29.55
C GLY A 557 -4.13 -15.03 -28.29
N SER A 558 -4.73 -14.17 -27.47
CA SER A 558 -4.24 -13.83 -26.12
C SER A 558 -5.42 -13.84 -25.17
N GLY A 559 -5.94 -15.04 -24.92
CA GLY A 559 -6.73 -15.30 -23.72
C GLY A 559 -5.77 -15.38 -22.55
N TRP A 560 -5.85 -14.42 -21.63
CA TRP A 560 -5.55 -14.49 -20.19
C TRP A 560 -5.75 -13.15 -19.44
N ASN A 561 -6.24 -12.08 -20.11
CA ASN A 561 -6.58 -10.80 -19.45
C ASN A 561 -8.10 -10.51 -19.39
N VAL A 562 -8.90 -11.44 -18.85
CA VAL A 562 -10.34 -11.21 -18.62
C VAL A 562 -10.77 -11.81 -17.28
N ILE A 563 -10.34 -11.23 -16.15
CA ILE A 563 -11.00 -11.44 -14.84
C ILE A 563 -11.19 -10.13 -14.04
N VAL A 564 -10.57 -9.00 -14.40
CA VAL A 564 -10.83 -7.72 -13.72
C VAL A 564 -11.21 -6.66 -14.74
N GLY A 565 -12.50 -6.36 -14.81
CA GLY A 565 -13.09 -5.37 -15.72
C GLY A 565 -12.70 -3.94 -15.38
N LYS A 566 -11.45 -3.56 -15.69
CA LYS A 566 -11.04 -2.16 -15.75
C LYS A 566 -10.56 -1.84 -17.16
N ARG A 567 -11.39 -1.11 -17.91
CA ARG A 567 -10.90 -0.20 -18.93
C ARG A 567 -10.95 1.22 -18.37
N ASP A 568 -9.97 1.99 -18.79
CA ASP A 568 -9.70 3.36 -18.39
C ASP A 568 -10.91 4.29 -18.59
N ASN A 569 -11.11 5.18 -17.63
CA ASN A 569 -12.00 6.34 -17.62
C ASN A 569 -13.50 6.01 -17.52
N PHE A 570 -14.10 6.30 -16.36
CA PHE A 570 -15.24 7.24 -16.15
C PHE A 570 -15.80 7.04 -14.72
N LEU A 571 -15.73 8.09 -13.89
CA LEU A 571 -16.72 8.28 -12.82
C LEU A 571 -17.97 8.84 -13.51
N LEU A 572 -18.97 7.99 -13.74
CA LEU A 572 -20.24 8.42 -14.33
C LEU A 572 -21.06 9.15 -13.25
N PRO A 573 -21.90 10.15 -13.60
CA PRO A 573 -22.96 10.60 -12.72
C PRO A 573 -23.90 9.42 -12.39
N PRO A 574 -24.73 9.51 -11.34
CA PRO A 574 -25.77 8.49 -11.11
C PRO A 574 -26.57 8.25 -12.40
N PRO A 575 -27.00 7.00 -12.67
CA PRO A 575 -27.63 6.65 -13.93
C PRO A 575 -28.81 7.57 -14.24
N PRO A 576 -28.97 8.02 -15.49
CA PRO A 576 -30.13 8.81 -15.87
C PRO A 576 -31.40 8.01 -15.61
N LEU A 577 -32.41 8.71 -15.08
CA LEU A 577 -33.69 8.11 -14.74
C LEU A 577 -34.47 7.67 -15.98
N GLU A 578 -34.28 6.43 -16.39
CA GLU A 578 -35.03 5.88 -17.52
C GLU A 578 -36.47 5.51 -17.11
N GLN A 579 -37.43 5.86 -17.97
CA GLN A 579 -38.85 5.56 -17.75
C GLN A 579 -39.17 4.05 -17.83
N SER A 580 -38.23 3.26 -18.34
CA SER A 580 -38.26 1.78 -18.39
C SER A 580 -38.02 1.14 -17.02
N MET A 581 -37.27 1.78 -16.13
CA MET A 581 -36.98 1.27 -14.78
C MET A 581 -38.18 1.49 -13.87
N ARG A 582 -39.08 0.51 -13.82
CA ARG A 582 -40.36 0.63 -13.11
C ARG A 582 -40.36 -0.18 -11.81
N PRO A 583 -40.57 0.47 -10.67
CA PRO A 583 -40.74 -0.23 -9.40
C PRO A 583 -42.19 -0.69 -9.19
N GLU A 584 -42.35 -1.86 -8.57
CA GLU A 584 -43.62 -2.31 -8.02
C GLU A 584 -43.78 -1.73 -6.60
N TRP A 585 -44.58 -0.68 -6.47
CA TRP A 585 -44.75 0.01 -5.19
C TRP A 585 -45.76 -0.70 -4.29
N PRO A 586 -45.36 -1.21 -3.12
CA PRO A 586 -46.30 -1.74 -2.14
C PRO A 586 -47.10 -0.61 -1.46
N VAL A 587 -48.26 -0.98 -0.93
CA VAL A 587 -49.23 -0.06 -0.29
C VAL A 587 -49.02 0.02 1.24
N ASN A 588 -48.18 -0.84 1.84
CA ASN A 588 -47.86 -0.90 3.29
C ASN A 588 -46.43 -1.47 3.54
N ILE A 589 -46.17 -2.01 4.75
CA ILE A 589 -44.92 -2.69 5.12
C ILE A 589 -44.77 -4.04 4.41
N GLU A 590 -44.41 -3.96 3.13
CA GLU A 590 -44.47 -5.07 2.18
C GLU A 590 -43.26 -5.04 1.23
N GLU A 591 -43.14 -6.12 0.47
CA GLU A 591 -42.07 -6.37 -0.50
C GLU A 591 -42.33 -5.61 -1.80
N GLY A 592 -41.28 -5.07 -2.41
CA GLY A 592 -41.31 -4.50 -3.75
C GLY A 592 -40.13 -5.00 -4.58
N ARG A 593 -40.19 -4.76 -5.91
CA ARG A 593 -39.08 -4.95 -6.83
C ARG A 593 -38.80 -3.69 -7.64
N VAL A 594 -37.55 -3.50 -8.03
CA VAL A 594 -37.12 -2.44 -8.94
C VAL A 594 -36.26 -3.03 -10.06
N ASP A 595 -36.55 -2.65 -11.30
CA ASP A 595 -35.69 -2.95 -12.44
C ASP A 595 -34.37 -2.19 -12.34
N GLN A 596 -33.26 -2.92 -12.41
CA GLN A 596 -31.89 -2.39 -12.39
C GLN A 596 -31.10 -2.94 -13.58
N PRO A 597 -30.24 -2.15 -14.23
CA PRO A 597 -29.40 -2.67 -15.30
C PRO A 597 -28.38 -3.67 -14.76
N TRP A 598 -28.03 -4.68 -15.55
CA TRP A 598 -26.94 -5.61 -15.21
C TRP A 598 -25.61 -4.87 -15.05
N ASP A 599 -25.33 -3.98 -15.98
CA ASP A 599 -24.15 -3.12 -16.02
C ASP A 599 -24.55 -1.65 -16.08
N HIS A 600 -24.18 -0.88 -15.04
CA HIS A 600 -24.33 0.57 -15.00
C HIS A 600 -23.26 1.32 -15.82
N PHE A 601 -22.19 0.62 -16.22
CA PHE A 601 -21.04 1.21 -16.91
C PHE A 601 -21.05 0.95 -18.43
N ASP A 602 -21.99 0.15 -18.94
CA ASP A 602 -22.27 0.04 -20.37
C ASP A 602 -23.53 0.84 -20.74
N PRO A 603 -23.40 2.00 -21.40
CA PRO A 603 -24.53 2.82 -21.79
C PRO A 603 -25.44 2.17 -22.86
N ASN A 604 -25.03 1.05 -23.43
CA ASN A 604 -25.84 0.27 -24.37
C ASN A 604 -26.39 -1.01 -23.74
N ASN A 605 -26.22 -1.19 -22.42
CA ASN A 605 -26.75 -2.35 -21.75
C ASN A 605 -28.29 -2.36 -21.83
N VAL A 606 -28.84 -3.44 -22.37
CA VAL A 606 -30.28 -3.66 -22.52
C VAL A 606 -30.84 -4.64 -21.50
N ASN A 607 -29.98 -5.25 -20.69
CA ASN A 607 -30.36 -6.28 -19.73
C ASN A 607 -30.66 -5.65 -18.37
N PHE A 608 -31.80 -6.02 -17.81
CA PHE A 608 -32.26 -5.61 -16.49
C PHE A 608 -32.48 -6.84 -15.61
N PHE A 609 -32.37 -6.66 -14.30
CA PHE A 609 -32.74 -7.63 -13.28
C PHE A 609 -33.65 -6.98 -12.25
N GLN A 610 -34.46 -7.79 -11.60
CA GLN A 610 -35.38 -7.34 -10.56
C GLN A 610 -34.65 -7.38 -9.22
N GLN A 611 -34.32 -6.21 -8.69
CA GLN A 611 -33.75 -6.07 -7.35
C GLN A 611 -34.87 -5.93 -6.33
N LYS A 612 -34.80 -6.72 -5.27
CA LYS A 612 -35.80 -6.77 -4.20
C LYS A 612 -35.54 -5.71 -3.15
N PHE A 613 -36.60 -5.14 -2.61
CA PHE A 613 -36.54 -4.23 -1.47
C PHE A 613 -37.77 -4.40 -0.57
N TYR A 614 -37.65 -3.96 0.68
CA TYR A 614 -38.79 -3.74 1.56
C TYR A 614 -38.88 -2.26 1.97
N VAL A 615 -40.09 -1.80 2.25
CA VAL A 615 -40.35 -0.43 2.71
C VAL A 615 -41.26 -0.46 3.94
N ASN A 616 -41.06 0.50 4.85
CA ASN A 616 -41.93 0.77 5.98
C ASN A 616 -42.16 2.28 6.12
N GLU A 617 -43.42 2.72 6.00
CA GLU A 617 -43.85 4.12 6.10
C GLU A 617 -44.58 4.43 7.42
N GLN A 618 -44.61 3.51 8.39
CA GLN A 618 -45.46 3.59 9.59
C GLN A 618 -45.19 4.81 10.49
N TYR A 619 -43.99 5.40 10.43
CA TYR A 619 -43.61 6.54 11.25
C TYR A 619 -43.74 7.89 10.53
N VAL A 620 -44.07 7.87 9.24
CA VAL A 620 -44.18 9.10 8.46
C VAL A 620 -45.50 9.78 8.79
N ASN A 621 -45.44 11.09 9.05
CA ASN A 621 -46.65 11.88 9.28
C ASN A 621 -47.56 11.86 8.04
N VAL A 622 -48.84 11.58 8.26
CA VAL A 622 -49.87 11.53 7.23
C VAL A 622 -50.77 12.77 7.33
N GLY A 623 -51.01 13.44 6.20
CA GLY A 623 -51.94 14.57 6.11
C GLY A 623 -53.40 14.17 6.36
N ALA A 624 -54.27 15.16 6.58
CA ALA A 624 -55.70 14.93 6.81
C ALA A 624 -56.42 14.24 5.62
N ASP A 625 -55.79 14.22 4.45
CA ASP A 625 -56.22 13.56 3.21
C ASP A 625 -55.66 12.14 3.03
N GLY A 626 -54.90 11.63 4.00
CA GLY A 626 -54.25 10.32 3.93
C GLY A 626 -52.91 10.32 3.17
N ALA A 627 -52.39 11.47 2.72
CA ALA A 627 -51.14 11.53 1.98
C ALA A 627 -49.90 11.50 2.90
N VAL A 628 -48.94 10.65 2.58
CA VAL A 628 -47.64 10.54 3.27
C VAL A 628 -46.78 11.78 3.00
N SER A 629 -46.11 12.31 4.03
CA SER A 629 -45.23 13.48 3.89
C SER A 629 -44.10 13.24 2.88
N LYS A 630 -44.04 14.10 1.86
CA LYS A 630 -42.98 14.06 0.83
C LYS A 630 -41.63 14.58 1.32
N THR A 631 -41.60 15.36 2.41
CA THR A 631 -40.38 15.95 2.97
C THR A 631 -39.79 15.14 4.11
N ALA A 632 -40.42 14.04 4.50
CA ALA A 632 -39.94 13.16 5.57
C ALA A 632 -38.54 12.58 5.22
N PRO A 633 -37.66 12.41 6.22
CA PRO A 633 -36.39 11.72 6.02
C PRO A 633 -36.59 10.29 5.51
N ASN A 634 -35.63 9.78 4.74
CA ASN A 634 -35.64 8.43 4.19
C ASN A 634 -34.38 7.69 4.68
N PHE A 635 -34.57 6.55 5.34
CA PHE A 635 -33.48 5.69 5.78
C PHE A 635 -33.39 4.49 4.85
N LEU A 636 -32.19 4.21 4.35
CA LEU A 636 -31.94 3.07 3.47
C LEU A 636 -30.88 2.15 4.08
N MET A 637 -31.30 1.00 4.59
CA MET A 637 -30.40 -0.08 4.92
C MET A 637 -29.95 -0.77 3.62
N ILE A 638 -28.64 -0.88 3.42
CA ILE A 638 -28.07 -1.58 2.27
C ILE A 638 -27.90 -3.05 2.67
N GLY A 639 -28.40 -3.96 1.84
CA GLY A 639 -28.27 -5.39 2.06
C GLY A 639 -26.85 -5.90 1.81
N GLY A 640 -26.49 -6.97 2.51
CA GLY A 640 -25.16 -7.58 2.49
C GLY A 640 -25.12 -8.98 1.90
N GLU A 641 -24.27 -9.81 2.49
CA GLU A 641 -23.99 -11.18 2.08
C GLU A 641 -25.09 -12.15 2.54
N GLY A 642 -26.35 -11.88 2.18
CA GLY A 642 -27.47 -12.74 2.54
C GLY A 642 -28.83 -12.31 1.99
N PRO A 643 -29.86 -13.18 2.09
CA PRO A 643 -31.23 -12.83 1.75
C PRO A 643 -31.81 -11.78 2.69
N GLU A 644 -32.50 -10.79 2.12
CA GLU A 644 -33.20 -9.80 2.92
C GLU A 644 -34.64 -10.21 3.25
N SER A 645 -35.10 -9.80 4.43
CA SER A 645 -36.47 -10.07 4.89
C SER A 645 -37.12 -8.83 5.48
N ASN A 646 -38.46 -8.85 5.57
CA ASN A 646 -39.21 -7.72 6.15
C ASN A 646 -38.90 -7.47 7.64
N SER A 647 -38.18 -8.37 8.33
CA SER A 647 -37.80 -8.21 9.73
C SER A 647 -36.93 -6.97 9.96
N TRP A 648 -36.04 -6.63 9.02
CA TRP A 648 -35.15 -5.48 9.08
C TRP A 648 -35.87 -4.12 9.06
N VAL A 649 -37.08 -4.10 8.50
CA VAL A 649 -37.93 -2.91 8.47
C VAL A 649 -39.12 -3.01 9.43
N LYS A 650 -39.30 -4.10 10.18
CA LYS A 650 -40.42 -4.28 11.15
C LYS A 650 -39.96 -4.31 12.60
N ASN A 651 -38.72 -4.72 12.86
CA ASN A 651 -38.24 -4.91 14.22
C ASN A 651 -37.89 -3.57 14.89
N GLU A 652 -38.79 -3.06 15.75
CA GLU A 652 -38.58 -1.80 16.48
C GLU A 652 -37.37 -1.82 17.42
N LYS A 653 -36.80 -3.00 17.76
CA LYS A 653 -35.58 -3.09 18.59
C LYS A 653 -34.31 -2.71 17.82
N LEU A 654 -34.37 -2.62 16.49
CA LEU A 654 -33.21 -2.24 15.68
C LEU A 654 -32.97 -0.74 15.77
N ALA A 655 -31.69 -0.34 15.84
CA ALA A 655 -31.30 1.03 16.11
C ALA A 655 -31.85 2.04 15.09
N TRP A 656 -31.74 1.75 13.78
CA TRP A 656 -32.27 2.63 12.74
C TRP A 656 -33.81 2.70 12.74
N MET A 657 -34.50 1.66 13.22
CA MET A 657 -35.95 1.68 13.38
C MET A 657 -36.37 2.59 14.54
N THR A 658 -35.60 2.60 15.63
CA THR A 658 -35.77 3.55 16.73
C THR A 658 -35.55 4.98 16.25
N TYR A 659 -34.46 5.24 15.51
CA TYR A 659 -34.18 6.55 14.94
C TYR A 659 -35.27 7.00 13.96
N ALA A 660 -35.78 6.09 13.13
CA ALA A 660 -36.84 6.39 12.18
C ALA A 660 -38.13 6.84 12.88
N LYS A 661 -38.46 6.24 14.02
CA LYS A 661 -39.60 6.62 14.87
C LYS A 661 -39.43 8.02 15.46
N GLU A 662 -38.23 8.36 15.90
CA GLU A 662 -37.93 9.68 16.49
C GLU A 662 -38.03 10.82 15.47
N VAL A 663 -37.55 10.60 14.25
CA VAL A 663 -37.51 11.64 13.21
C VAL A 663 -38.65 11.56 12.19
N GLY A 664 -39.51 10.55 12.31
CA GLY A 664 -40.61 10.29 11.38
C GLY A 664 -40.16 9.92 9.97
N ALA A 665 -39.20 9.01 9.84
CA ALA A 665 -38.61 8.60 8.56
C ALA A 665 -39.34 7.43 7.89
N THR A 666 -39.31 7.39 6.56
CA THR A 666 -39.56 6.16 5.78
C THR A 666 -38.34 5.27 5.84
N VAL A 667 -38.50 3.98 6.10
CA VAL A 667 -37.40 3.02 6.15
C VAL A 667 -37.46 2.08 4.95
N TYR A 668 -36.35 1.95 4.25
CA TYR A 668 -36.13 1.01 3.15
C TYR A 668 -35.01 0.04 3.52
N ILE A 669 -35.08 -1.18 2.99
CA ILE A 669 -33.92 -2.07 2.85
C ILE A 669 -33.85 -2.57 1.42
N LEU A 670 -32.69 -2.42 0.79
CA LEU A 670 -32.44 -2.84 -0.59
C LEU A 670 -31.55 -4.08 -0.60
N GLU A 671 -32.07 -5.19 -1.11
CA GLU A 671 -31.31 -6.44 -1.21
C GLU A 671 -30.16 -6.30 -2.22
N HIS A 672 -29.04 -6.93 -1.92
CA HIS A 672 -27.87 -6.87 -2.79
C HIS A 672 -28.09 -7.66 -4.09
N ARG A 673 -27.58 -7.16 -5.22
CA ARG A 673 -27.83 -7.66 -6.59
C ARG A 673 -27.43 -9.12 -6.93
N TYR A 674 -26.90 -9.87 -5.97
CA TYR A 674 -26.48 -11.27 -6.11
C TYR A 674 -26.84 -12.16 -4.91
N TYR A 675 -27.49 -11.59 -3.89
CA TYR A 675 -27.87 -12.32 -2.69
C TYR A 675 -29.41 -12.36 -2.59
N GLY A 676 -29.91 -13.35 -1.85
CA GLY A 676 -31.35 -13.56 -1.69
C GLY A 676 -32.08 -13.84 -2.99
N GLU A 677 -33.18 -13.13 -3.24
CA GLU A 677 -34.01 -13.32 -4.44
C GLU A 677 -33.61 -12.40 -5.59
N SER A 678 -32.74 -11.42 -5.33
CA SER A 678 -32.11 -10.54 -6.31
C SER A 678 -30.97 -11.29 -7.01
N LYS A 679 -31.31 -12.31 -7.80
CA LYS A 679 -30.32 -13.23 -8.42
C LYS A 679 -30.05 -12.89 -9.89
N LEU A 680 -28.91 -12.27 -10.15
CA LEU A 680 -28.24 -12.32 -11.46
C LEU A 680 -27.60 -13.72 -11.65
N ASN A 681 -27.59 -14.26 -12.88
CA ASN A 681 -27.06 -15.61 -13.17
C ASN A 681 -25.54 -15.71 -12.89
N THR A 682 -25.00 -16.88 -12.51
CA THR A 682 -23.57 -17.04 -12.15
C THR A 682 -22.58 -17.05 -13.30
N THR A 683 -23.04 -17.08 -14.53
CA THR A 683 -22.23 -16.65 -15.69
C THR A 683 -21.95 -15.12 -15.73
N SER A 684 -22.56 -14.35 -14.82
CA SER A 684 -22.53 -12.89 -14.83
C SER A 684 -21.72 -12.26 -13.69
N PHE A 685 -20.94 -13.03 -12.91
CA PHE A 685 -20.14 -12.53 -11.77
C PHE A 685 -19.21 -11.35 -12.07
N GLN A 686 -18.92 -11.08 -13.35
CA GLN A 686 -18.27 -9.83 -13.77
C GLN A 686 -19.00 -8.56 -13.29
N TYR A 687 -20.29 -8.66 -12.94
CA TYR A 687 -21.08 -7.56 -12.38
C TYR A 687 -21.26 -7.63 -10.86
N LEU A 688 -20.71 -8.63 -10.18
CA LEU A 688 -20.64 -8.72 -8.71
C LEU A 688 -19.48 -7.84 -8.23
N THR A 689 -19.72 -6.53 -8.20
CA THR A 689 -18.74 -5.56 -7.73
C THR A 689 -19.41 -4.53 -6.83
N SER A 690 -18.67 -4.03 -5.85
CA SER A 690 -19.13 -2.95 -4.99
C SER A 690 -19.55 -1.73 -5.82
N SER A 691 -18.80 -1.41 -6.89
CA SER A 691 -19.12 -0.30 -7.80
C SER A 691 -20.51 -0.43 -8.41
N GLN A 692 -20.90 -1.62 -8.91
CA GLN A 692 -22.24 -1.82 -9.45
C GLN A 692 -23.33 -1.66 -8.38
N MET A 693 -23.09 -2.21 -7.18
CA MET A 693 -24.04 -2.10 -6.06
C MET A 693 -24.22 -0.64 -5.59
N LEU A 694 -23.15 0.16 -5.60
CA LEU A 694 -23.24 1.60 -5.31
C LEU A 694 -24.15 2.33 -6.31
N TYR A 695 -24.07 1.96 -7.59
CA TYR A 695 -24.94 2.53 -8.62
C TYR A 695 -26.37 1.97 -8.55
N ASP A 696 -26.57 0.73 -8.13
CA ASP A 696 -27.92 0.20 -7.80
C ASP A 696 -28.57 1.04 -6.69
N VAL A 697 -27.82 1.34 -5.61
CA VAL A 697 -28.28 2.20 -4.50
C VAL A 697 -28.65 3.60 -5.00
N ALA A 698 -27.78 4.24 -5.79
CA ALA A 698 -28.05 5.55 -6.35
C ALA A 698 -29.30 5.56 -7.25
N SER A 699 -29.42 4.55 -8.11
CA SER A 699 -30.56 4.37 -9.02
C SER A 699 -31.86 4.16 -8.25
N PHE A 700 -31.83 3.32 -7.22
CA PHE A 700 -32.96 3.08 -6.35
C PHE A 700 -33.46 4.39 -5.71
N ILE A 701 -32.56 5.16 -5.08
CA ILE A 701 -32.90 6.46 -4.47
C ILE A 701 -33.50 7.42 -5.49
N ALA A 702 -32.90 7.50 -6.68
CA ALA A 702 -33.36 8.39 -7.73
C ALA A 702 -34.76 7.98 -8.24
N ILE A 703 -35.02 6.68 -8.41
CA ILE A 703 -36.32 6.14 -8.80
C ILE A 703 -37.39 6.43 -7.73
N VAL A 704 -37.06 6.25 -6.45
CA VAL A 704 -37.97 6.59 -5.34
C VAL A 704 -38.32 8.08 -5.38
N LYS A 705 -37.31 8.96 -5.49
CA LYS A 705 -37.51 10.42 -5.59
C LYS A 705 -38.41 10.79 -6.78
N ARG A 706 -38.18 10.18 -7.95
CA ARG A 706 -38.98 10.42 -9.17
C ARG A 706 -40.43 9.97 -9.00
N ASP A 707 -40.65 8.71 -8.63
CA ASP A 707 -41.97 8.09 -8.73
C ASP A 707 -42.85 8.34 -7.52
N ARG A 708 -42.26 8.45 -6.32
CA ARG A 708 -42.99 8.81 -5.10
C ARG A 708 -43.00 10.33 -4.84
N GLY A 709 -42.23 11.10 -5.62
CA GLY A 709 -42.14 12.54 -5.46
C GLY A 709 -41.58 12.97 -4.10
N VAL A 710 -40.75 12.13 -3.47
CA VAL A 710 -40.13 12.42 -2.17
C VAL A 710 -38.99 13.41 -2.35
N THR A 711 -38.94 14.43 -1.50
CA THR A 711 -37.94 15.51 -1.49
C THR A 711 -37.14 15.54 -0.19
N GLY A 712 -37.50 14.73 0.79
CA GLY A 712 -36.79 14.61 2.06
C GLY A 712 -35.37 14.02 1.92
N PRO A 713 -34.52 14.24 2.93
CA PRO A 713 -33.12 13.80 2.92
C PRO A 713 -33.00 12.28 3.01
N TRP A 714 -31.91 11.73 2.48
CA TRP A 714 -31.61 10.28 2.53
C TRP A 714 -30.43 9.99 3.44
N ILE A 715 -30.54 8.99 4.29
CA ILE A 715 -29.44 8.46 5.11
C ILE A 715 -29.29 6.97 4.82
N THR A 716 -28.09 6.54 4.45
CA THR A 716 -27.78 5.11 4.24
C THR A 716 -27.25 4.46 5.50
N PHE A 717 -27.57 3.19 5.71
CA PHE A 717 -27.14 2.36 6.83
C PHE A 717 -26.55 1.05 6.32
N GLY A 718 -25.57 0.51 7.03
CA GLY A 718 -25.06 -0.83 6.78
C GLY A 718 -24.13 -1.30 7.88
N GLY A 719 -23.99 -2.62 8.02
CA GLY A 719 -23.02 -3.28 8.90
C GLY A 719 -22.01 -4.08 8.07
N SER A 720 -20.77 -4.24 8.51
CA SER A 720 -19.73 -5.00 7.77
C SER A 720 -19.55 -4.49 6.32
N TYR A 721 -19.48 -5.35 5.31
CA TYR A 721 -19.41 -4.95 3.89
C TYR A 721 -20.50 -3.91 3.49
N PRO A 722 -21.79 -4.08 3.83
CA PRO A 722 -22.78 -3.01 3.67
C PRO A 722 -22.46 -1.69 4.38
N GLY A 723 -21.74 -1.75 5.51
CA GLY A 723 -21.26 -0.56 6.19
C GLY A 723 -20.23 0.22 5.35
N ALA A 724 -19.35 -0.50 4.66
CA ALA A 724 -18.46 0.10 3.67
C ALA A 724 -19.26 0.67 2.48
N LEU A 725 -20.24 -0.08 1.95
CA LEU A 725 -21.13 0.41 0.89
C LEU A 725 -21.90 1.67 1.31
N ALA A 726 -22.37 1.77 2.56
CA ALA A 726 -23.08 2.94 3.05
C ALA A 726 -22.17 4.18 3.05
N ALA A 727 -20.95 4.03 3.56
CA ALA A 727 -19.93 5.09 3.56
C ALA A 727 -19.58 5.52 2.12
N TRP A 728 -19.25 4.56 1.25
CA TRP A 728 -18.90 4.83 -0.15
C TRP A 728 -20.07 5.41 -0.95
N SER A 729 -21.31 4.98 -0.69
CA SER A 729 -22.50 5.53 -1.37
C SER A 729 -22.65 7.02 -1.07
N ARG A 730 -22.42 7.42 0.18
CA ARG A 730 -22.44 8.84 0.58
C ARG A 730 -21.25 9.61 0.00
N GLU A 731 -20.09 8.99 -0.13
CA GLU A 731 -18.92 9.60 -0.75
C GLU A 731 -19.13 9.82 -2.26
N TRP A 732 -19.70 8.84 -2.96
CA TRP A 732 -19.86 8.83 -4.42
C TRP A 732 -21.09 9.60 -4.90
N PHE A 733 -22.18 9.57 -4.13
CA PHE A 733 -23.46 10.22 -4.48
C PHE A 733 -23.93 11.23 -3.41
N PRO A 734 -23.10 12.24 -3.07
CA PRO A 734 -23.40 13.21 -2.02
C PRO A 734 -24.57 14.15 -2.35
N GLU A 735 -25.01 14.21 -3.60
CA GLU A 735 -26.21 14.90 -4.06
C GLU A 735 -27.50 14.10 -3.81
N LEU A 736 -27.39 12.77 -3.71
CA LEU A 736 -28.51 11.89 -3.44
C LEU A 736 -28.65 11.58 -1.95
N ILE A 737 -27.53 11.37 -1.27
CA ILE A 737 -27.43 10.87 0.10
C ILE A 737 -26.85 11.96 1.01
N LEU A 738 -27.60 12.34 2.05
CA LEU A 738 -27.21 13.39 3.00
C LEU A 738 -26.15 12.88 3.99
N GLY A 739 -26.31 11.66 4.50
CA GLY A 739 -25.42 11.05 5.48
C GLY A 739 -25.39 9.53 5.37
N ALA A 740 -24.41 8.91 6.01
CA ALA A 740 -24.29 7.46 6.08
C ALA A 740 -23.89 7.02 7.49
N VAL A 741 -24.36 5.83 7.89
CA VAL A 741 -23.94 5.12 9.09
C VAL A 741 -23.39 3.77 8.65
N GLY A 742 -22.06 3.68 8.57
CA GLY A 742 -21.35 2.43 8.31
C GLY A 742 -20.83 1.83 9.60
N SER A 743 -21.50 0.82 10.14
CA SER A 743 -21.05 0.11 11.33
C SER A 743 -20.08 -1.01 10.94
N SER A 744 -18.92 -1.08 11.58
CA SER A 744 -17.89 -2.09 11.28
C SER A 744 -17.55 -2.22 9.78
N GLY A 745 -17.64 -1.11 9.03
CA GLY A 745 -17.42 -1.10 7.59
C GLY A 745 -15.93 -1.11 7.22
N PRO A 746 -15.40 -2.17 6.60
CA PRO A 746 -14.00 -2.20 6.18
C PRO A 746 -13.82 -1.33 4.93
N VAL A 747 -13.31 -0.11 5.11
CA VAL A 747 -13.07 0.85 4.01
C VAL A 747 -11.63 0.82 3.49
N LEU A 748 -10.71 0.21 4.25
CA LEU A 748 -9.33 0.01 3.85
C LEU A 748 -9.15 -1.41 3.28
N ALA A 749 -8.97 -1.51 1.96
CA ALA A 749 -8.67 -2.78 1.32
C ALA A 749 -7.19 -3.15 1.57
N LYS A 750 -6.95 -4.35 2.11
CA LYS A 750 -5.61 -4.92 2.32
C LYS A 750 -5.52 -6.30 1.68
N ASN A 751 -4.34 -6.62 1.15
CA ASN A 751 -4.07 -7.94 0.54
C ASN A 751 -3.70 -8.98 1.61
N ASP A 752 -2.85 -8.60 2.57
CA ASP A 752 -2.57 -9.37 3.79
C ASP A 752 -3.11 -8.58 4.99
N PHE A 753 -3.89 -9.24 5.86
CA PHE A 753 -4.56 -8.63 7.01
C PHE A 753 -4.32 -9.42 8.30
N PHE A 754 -3.06 -9.74 8.59
CA PHE A 754 -2.66 -10.37 9.84
C PHE A 754 -3.07 -9.58 11.10
N GLU A 755 -3.32 -8.26 11.01
CA GLU A 755 -3.74 -7.43 12.15
C GLU A 755 -5.05 -7.94 12.76
N TYR A 756 -5.89 -8.64 11.98
CA TYR A 756 -7.08 -9.30 12.49
C TYR A 756 -6.71 -10.28 13.61
N LEU A 757 -5.70 -11.12 13.40
CA LEU A 757 -5.24 -12.09 14.41
C LEU A 757 -4.55 -11.41 15.60
N GLN A 758 -3.92 -10.25 15.39
CA GLN A 758 -3.39 -9.45 16.51
C GLN A 758 -4.53 -8.96 17.41
N VAL A 759 -5.67 -8.55 16.84
CA VAL A 759 -6.85 -8.18 17.62
C VAL A 759 -7.38 -9.39 18.40
N VAL A 760 -7.46 -10.58 17.76
CA VAL A 760 -7.83 -11.83 18.43
C VAL A 760 -6.92 -12.10 19.63
N GLU A 761 -5.61 -12.07 19.44
CA GLU A 761 -4.64 -12.28 20.51
C GLU A 761 -4.81 -11.24 21.66
N ASN A 762 -4.95 -9.97 21.31
CA ASN A 762 -5.14 -8.89 22.29
C ASN A 762 -6.41 -9.10 23.12
N VAL A 763 -7.51 -9.52 22.50
CA VAL A 763 -8.77 -9.83 23.18
C VAL A 763 -8.61 -11.01 24.14
N LEU A 764 -7.96 -12.09 23.69
CA LEU A 764 -7.67 -13.24 24.55
C LEU A 764 -6.79 -12.85 25.73
N ARG A 765 -5.73 -12.07 25.50
CA ARG A 765 -4.78 -11.63 26.53
C ARG A 765 -5.42 -10.67 27.53
N ALA A 766 -6.29 -9.78 27.06
CA ALA A 766 -7.08 -8.89 27.90
C ALA A 766 -8.11 -9.66 28.73
N LYS A 767 -8.67 -10.75 28.19
CA LYS A 767 -9.59 -11.61 28.93
C LYS A 767 -8.88 -12.44 29.99
N SER A 768 -7.78 -13.09 29.61
CA SER A 768 -6.89 -13.81 30.51
C SER A 768 -5.52 -14.07 29.87
N THR A 769 -4.47 -13.69 30.59
CA THR A 769 -3.10 -13.96 30.17
C THR A 769 -2.81 -15.46 30.07
N ASN A 770 -3.38 -16.29 30.96
CA ASN A 770 -3.17 -17.75 30.93
C ASN A 770 -3.83 -18.39 29.70
N CYS A 771 -5.04 -17.96 29.35
CA CYS A 771 -5.72 -18.34 28.13
C CYS A 771 -4.85 -18.04 26.89
N ALA A 772 -4.38 -16.80 26.75
CA ALA A 772 -3.51 -16.40 25.63
C ALA A 772 -2.20 -17.20 25.57
N ILE A 773 -1.54 -17.44 26.72
CA ILE A 773 -0.32 -18.26 26.79
C ILE A 773 -0.58 -19.69 26.33
N ARG A 774 -1.69 -20.31 26.75
CA ARG A 774 -2.00 -21.68 26.31
C ARG A 774 -2.39 -21.75 24.84
N VAL A 775 -3.02 -20.71 24.29
CA VAL A 775 -3.27 -20.62 22.84
C VAL A 775 -1.94 -20.55 22.10
N GLN A 776 -1.03 -19.66 22.52
CA GLN A 776 0.31 -19.54 21.95
C GLN A 776 1.08 -20.88 22.01
N ASP A 777 1.09 -21.53 23.18
CA ASP A 777 1.72 -22.85 23.38
C ASP A 777 1.15 -23.91 22.43
N ALA A 778 -0.17 -23.95 22.22
CA ALA A 778 -0.77 -24.89 21.29
C ALA A 778 -0.30 -24.66 19.84
N PHE A 779 -0.27 -23.41 19.38
CA PHE A 779 0.17 -23.07 18.02
C PHE A 779 1.67 -23.25 17.83
N ASP A 780 2.49 -22.98 18.84
CA ASP A 780 3.93 -23.28 18.81
C ASP A 780 4.19 -24.79 18.70
N GLN A 781 3.46 -25.62 19.46
CA GLN A 781 3.57 -27.07 19.35
C GLN A 781 3.07 -27.58 17.99
N LEU A 782 1.96 -27.05 17.46
CA LEU A 782 1.48 -27.40 16.12
C LEU A 782 2.51 -27.04 15.04
N ARG A 783 3.15 -25.87 15.12
CA ARG A 783 4.22 -25.48 14.21
C ARG A 783 5.39 -26.45 14.29
N GLN A 784 5.84 -26.76 15.51
CA GLN A 784 6.93 -27.72 15.73
C GLN A 784 6.62 -29.09 15.11
N LEU A 785 5.42 -29.62 15.36
CA LEU A 785 4.97 -30.90 14.82
C LEU A 785 4.85 -30.89 13.28
N SER A 786 4.63 -29.73 12.65
CA SER A 786 4.51 -29.67 11.19
C SER A 786 5.84 -29.91 10.44
N HIS A 787 6.99 -29.71 11.10
CA HIS A 787 8.31 -29.78 10.45
C HIS A 787 8.76 -31.20 10.08
N ASP A 788 8.32 -32.24 10.79
CA ASP A 788 8.73 -33.63 10.53
C ASP A 788 7.55 -34.58 10.28
N ALA A 789 7.84 -35.72 9.65
CA ALA A 789 6.80 -36.67 9.23
C ALA A 789 6.05 -37.32 10.40
N ALA A 790 6.68 -37.51 11.56
CA ALA A 790 6.03 -38.10 12.74
C ALA A 790 5.11 -37.08 13.43
N GLY A 791 5.52 -35.81 13.47
CA GLY A 791 4.70 -34.72 13.94
C GLY A 791 3.51 -34.45 13.02
N ARG A 792 3.70 -34.45 11.70
CA ARG A 792 2.60 -34.32 10.72
C ARG A 792 1.57 -35.43 10.84
N ALA A 793 2.01 -36.67 11.04
CA ALA A 793 1.13 -37.80 11.34
C ALA A 793 0.29 -37.59 12.61
N THR A 794 0.92 -37.00 13.64
CA THR A 794 0.25 -36.68 14.91
C THR A 794 -0.82 -35.61 14.71
N ILE A 795 -0.52 -34.56 13.93
CA ILE A 795 -1.50 -33.53 13.55
C ILE A 795 -2.65 -34.16 12.76
N SER A 796 -2.33 -34.93 11.73
CA SER A 796 -3.28 -35.63 10.85
C SER A 796 -4.28 -36.48 11.65
N GLN A 797 -3.78 -37.25 12.63
CA GLN A 797 -4.62 -38.05 13.51
C GLN A 797 -5.46 -37.21 14.50
N LYS A 798 -4.88 -36.16 15.10
CA LYS A 798 -5.59 -35.34 16.09
C LYS A 798 -6.70 -34.51 15.45
N PHE A 799 -6.44 -33.89 14.30
CA PHE A 799 -7.35 -32.93 13.67
C PHE A 799 -8.19 -33.53 12.52
N ASN A 800 -8.04 -34.84 12.26
CA ASN A 800 -8.69 -35.51 11.13
C ASN A 800 -8.45 -34.74 9.82
N VAL A 801 -7.17 -34.58 9.49
CA VAL A 801 -6.76 -33.72 8.36
C VAL A 801 -7.12 -34.39 7.03
N MET A 802 -7.64 -33.60 6.08
CA MET A 802 -7.98 -34.06 4.73
C MET A 802 -7.24 -33.21 3.68
N PRO A 803 -6.48 -33.81 2.74
CA PRO A 803 -6.01 -35.19 2.76
C PRO A 803 -5.11 -35.47 3.97
N PRO A 804 -5.04 -36.71 4.48
CA PRO A 804 -4.23 -37.02 5.65
C PRO A 804 -2.74 -36.84 5.32
N TRP A 805 -2.03 -36.11 6.17
CA TRP A 805 -0.56 -36.05 6.11
C TRP A 805 0.00 -37.39 6.61
N GLY A 806 0.84 -38.04 5.82
CA GLY A 806 1.36 -39.37 6.14
C GLY A 806 2.64 -39.37 6.97
N ASN A 807 3.03 -40.57 7.39
CA ASN A 807 4.22 -40.84 8.23
C ASN A 807 5.49 -41.05 7.38
N ASN A 808 5.41 -40.86 6.06
CA ASN A 808 6.50 -41.14 5.16
C ASN A 808 7.46 -39.94 5.12
N VAL A 809 8.73 -40.16 5.50
CA VAL A 809 9.77 -39.13 5.46
C VAL A 809 10.04 -38.56 4.06
N ASN A 810 9.62 -39.26 3.01
CA ASN A 810 9.72 -38.80 1.61
C ASN A 810 8.45 -38.10 1.11
N GLU A 811 7.40 -37.99 1.93
CA GLU A 811 6.18 -37.27 1.59
C GLU A 811 6.37 -35.78 1.86
N VAL A 812 6.41 -35.02 0.76
CA VAL A 812 6.47 -33.56 0.77
C VAL A 812 5.04 -33.04 0.84
N VAL A 813 4.67 -32.48 1.99
CA VAL A 813 3.42 -31.71 2.13
C VAL A 813 3.71 -30.29 1.64
N PRO A 814 3.01 -29.80 0.60
CA PRO A 814 3.19 -28.43 0.12
C PRO A 814 3.02 -27.41 1.25
N GLN A 815 3.85 -26.36 1.25
CA GLN A 815 3.76 -25.32 2.28
C GLN A 815 2.39 -24.64 2.31
N ILE A 816 1.74 -24.50 1.15
CA ILE A 816 0.38 -23.96 1.05
C ILE A 816 -0.65 -24.83 1.77
N ASP A 817 -0.45 -26.15 1.81
CA ASP A 817 -1.38 -27.05 2.50
C ASP A 817 -1.23 -26.94 4.03
N ILE A 818 0.01 -26.76 4.50
CA ILE A 818 0.30 -26.46 5.91
C ILE A 818 -0.33 -25.12 6.29
N GLN A 819 -0.17 -24.10 5.46
CA GLN A 819 -0.78 -22.77 5.68
C GLN A 819 -2.31 -22.84 5.71
N ASN A 820 -2.95 -23.59 4.80
CA ASN A 820 -4.40 -23.79 4.79
C ASN A 820 -4.90 -24.48 6.06
N PHE A 821 -4.16 -25.51 6.52
CA PHE A 821 -4.44 -26.15 7.81
C PHE A 821 -4.42 -25.13 8.95
N PHE A 822 -3.36 -24.33 9.09
CA PHE A 822 -3.28 -23.32 10.17
C PHE A 822 -4.42 -22.29 10.08
N SER A 823 -4.78 -21.87 8.87
CA SER A 823 -5.94 -21.00 8.62
C SER A 823 -7.23 -21.58 9.20
N ASN A 824 -7.50 -22.84 8.91
CA ASN A 824 -8.67 -23.55 9.41
C ASN A 824 -8.65 -23.78 10.93
N ILE A 825 -7.47 -23.80 11.56
CA ILE A 825 -7.33 -23.95 13.02
C ILE A 825 -7.52 -22.63 13.77
N TYR A 826 -7.03 -21.50 13.25
CA TYR A 826 -7.24 -20.20 13.91
C TYR A 826 -8.61 -19.56 13.58
N GLY A 827 -9.27 -19.94 12.48
CA GLY A 827 -10.58 -19.43 12.07
C GLY A 827 -11.64 -19.41 13.19
N PRO A 828 -11.85 -20.51 13.95
CA PRO A 828 -12.78 -20.51 15.08
C PRO A 828 -12.49 -19.44 16.15
N PHE A 829 -11.22 -19.09 16.38
CA PHE A 829 -10.85 -18.02 17.31
C PHE A 829 -11.23 -16.64 16.77
N GLN A 830 -11.07 -16.44 15.45
CA GLN A 830 -11.52 -15.22 14.76
C GLN A 830 -13.03 -15.05 14.89
N ASP A 831 -13.80 -16.11 14.62
CA ASP A 831 -15.26 -16.09 14.70
C ASP A 831 -15.75 -15.78 16.12
N ILE A 832 -15.22 -16.50 17.12
CA ILE A 832 -15.62 -16.33 18.52
C ILE A 832 -15.31 -14.91 19.00
N VAL A 833 -14.15 -14.36 18.67
CA VAL A 833 -13.81 -12.99 19.04
C VAL A 833 -14.70 -11.97 18.33
N GLN A 834 -15.01 -12.17 17.05
CA GLN A 834 -15.83 -11.27 16.26
C GLN A 834 -17.26 -11.16 16.77
N TYR A 835 -17.86 -12.28 17.19
CA TYR A 835 -19.27 -12.38 17.54
C TYR A 835 -19.54 -12.59 19.05
N SER A 836 -18.51 -12.45 19.91
CA SER A 836 -18.69 -12.59 21.36
C SER A 836 -19.60 -11.51 21.93
N ASP A 837 -20.52 -11.93 22.80
CA ASP A 837 -21.45 -11.05 23.52
C ASP A 837 -22.28 -10.16 22.56
N ASP A 838 -22.64 -10.68 21.39
CA ASP A 838 -23.55 -10.00 20.47
C ASP A 838 -24.90 -9.70 21.16
N ASN A 839 -25.51 -8.55 20.86
CA ASN A 839 -26.76 -8.13 21.49
C ASN A 839 -27.99 -8.95 21.01
N THR A 840 -27.81 -10.22 20.66
CA THR A 840 -28.89 -11.09 20.20
C THR A 840 -29.57 -11.78 21.40
N GLU A 841 -30.89 -11.99 21.32
CA GLU A 841 -31.67 -12.61 22.42
C GLU A 841 -31.28 -14.07 22.69
N LYS A 842 -30.51 -14.68 21.79
CA LYS A 842 -29.82 -15.95 21.98
C LYS A 842 -28.34 -15.65 22.10
N GLY A 843 -27.89 -15.28 23.30
CA GLY A 843 -26.46 -15.28 23.60
C GLY A 843 -25.88 -16.61 23.14
N ASN A 844 -25.10 -16.58 22.07
CA ASN A 844 -24.43 -17.77 21.60
C ASN A 844 -23.51 -18.22 22.74
N ASP A 845 -23.59 -19.49 23.15
CA ASP A 845 -22.65 -20.15 24.09
C ASP A 845 -21.25 -20.26 23.45
N TYR A 846 -20.79 -19.23 22.71
CA TYR A 846 -19.55 -19.12 21.96
C TYR A 846 -18.90 -17.77 22.26
N THR A 847 -18.66 -17.50 23.55
CA THR A 847 -18.04 -16.26 24.01
C THR A 847 -16.53 -16.42 24.22
N VAL A 848 -15.79 -15.31 24.21
CA VAL A 848 -14.35 -15.30 24.60
C VAL A 848 -14.16 -15.85 26.02
N ARG A 849 -15.17 -15.68 26.89
CA ARG A 849 -15.14 -16.21 28.26
C ARG A 849 -15.13 -17.74 28.29
N GLU A 850 -16.00 -18.39 27.53
CA GLU A 850 -16.08 -19.85 27.48
C GLU A 850 -14.89 -20.45 26.75
N LEU A 851 -14.43 -19.81 25.68
CA LEU A 851 -13.18 -20.16 25.00
C LEU A 851 -12.02 -20.20 25.99
N CYS A 852 -11.86 -19.16 26.82
CA CYS A 852 -10.79 -19.13 27.80
C CYS A 852 -10.98 -20.13 28.94
N GLN A 853 -12.21 -20.45 29.35
CA GLN A 853 -12.46 -21.53 30.30
C GLN A 853 -12.04 -22.90 29.74
N ILE A 854 -12.28 -23.16 28.45
CA ILE A 854 -11.83 -24.39 27.78
C ILE A 854 -10.31 -24.43 27.75
N MET A 855 -9.67 -23.34 27.28
CA MET A 855 -8.21 -23.27 27.22
C MET A 855 -7.60 -23.43 28.60
N GLU A 856 -8.15 -22.85 29.66
CA GLU A 856 -7.57 -22.93 31.01
C GLU A 856 -7.89 -24.22 31.77
N ASN A 857 -8.78 -25.06 31.26
CA ASN A 857 -9.14 -26.32 31.91
C ASN A 857 -8.05 -27.38 31.69
N THR A 858 -6.97 -27.26 32.47
CA THR A 858 -5.84 -28.19 32.50
C THR A 858 -6.19 -29.58 33.05
N THR A 859 -7.31 -29.71 33.77
CA THR A 859 -7.80 -31.00 34.27
C THR A 859 -8.37 -31.85 33.14
N THR A 860 -9.17 -31.24 32.26
CA THR A 860 -9.77 -31.92 31.11
C THR A 860 -8.83 -31.95 29.90
N TYR A 861 -8.06 -30.87 29.67
CA TYR A 861 -7.12 -30.73 28.56
C TYR A 861 -5.71 -30.43 29.08
N PRO A 862 -4.98 -31.44 29.59
CA PRO A 862 -3.59 -31.27 30.03
C PRO A 862 -2.67 -30.76 28.92
N ASN A 863 -2.88 -31.21 27.68
CA ASN A 863 -2.22 -30.68 26.49
C ASN A 863 -3.09 -29.58 25.84
N SER A 864 -2.47 -28.44 25.52
CA SER A 864 -3.11 -27.26 24.93
C SER A 864 -3.64 -27.51 23.51
N ILE A 865 -3.00 -28.38 22.72
CA ILE A 865 -3.47 -28.81 21.40
C ILE A 865 -4.85 -29.50 21.50
N ASP A 866 -5.08 -30.30 22.55
CA ASP A 866 -6.36 -30.98 22.74
C ASP A 866 -7.49 -29.99 23.10
N ALA A 867 -7.16 -28.87 23.74
CA ALA A 867 -8.10 -27.77 23.97
C ALA A 867 -8.45 -27.04 22.66
N VAL A 868 -7.46 -26.75 21.80
CA VAL A 868 -7.69 -26.17 20.46
C VAL A 868 -8.58 -27.07 19.60
N ARG A 869 -8.29 -28.38 19.58
CA ARG A 869 -9.13 -29.38 18.91
C ARG A 869 -10.56 -29.35 19.43
N TYR A 870 -10.74 -29.22 20.73
CA TYR A 870 -12.08 -29.14 21.31
C TYR A 870 -12.79 -27.84 20.93
N ILE A 871 -12.11 -26.70 20.88
CA ILE A 871 -12.68 -25.42 20.43
C ILE A 871 -13.19 -25.54 18.99
N GLN A 872 -12.42 -26.18 18.11
CA GLN A 872 -12.83 -26.43 16.73
C GLN A 872 -14.12 -27.26 16.67
N LYS A 873 -14.24 -28.31 17.50
CA LYS A 873 -15.47 -29.12 17.61
C LYS A 873 -16.63 -28.36 18.23
N TRP A 874 -16.35 -27.55 19.24
CA TRP A 874 -17.34 -26.78 19.97
C TRP A 874 -17.98 -25.76 19.04
N ASN A 875 -17.18 -24.95 18.36
CA ASN A 875 -17.65 -23.96 17.37
C ASN A 875 -18.44 -24.61 16.22
N ARG A 876 -18.08 -25.84 15.80
CA ARG A 876 -18.74 -26.58 14.72
C ARG A 876 -19.75 -27.63 15.19
N LYS A 877 -20.33 -27.51 16.39
CA LYS A 877 -21.23 -28.51 16.99
C LYS A 877 -22.42 -28.91 16.11
N ASP A 878 -22.86 -28.04 15.20
CA ASP A 878 -23.94 -28.32 14.24
C ASP A 878 -23.51 -29.20 13.05
N TYR A 879 -22.21 -29.44 12.87
CA TYR A 879 -21.61 -30.17 11.73
C TYR A 879 -20.89 -31.49 12.11
N GLY A 880 -21.00 -31.97 13.36
CA GLY A 880 -20.42 -33.27 13.78
C GLY A 880 -18.94 -33.21 14.19
N ASN A 881 -18.14 -34.23 13.84
CA ASN A 881 -16.68 -34.22 14.06
C ASN A 881 -16.00 -33.64 12.80
N PRO A 882 -15.68 -32.34 12.77
CA PRO A 882 -15.22 -31.69 11.55
C PRO A 882 -13.89 -32.29 11.10
N GLU A 883 -13.80 -32.62 9.82
CA GLU A 883 -12.52 -32.83 9.15
C GLU A 883 -11.84 -31.46 9.02
N THR A 884 -10.51 -31.42 9.16
CA THR A 884 -9.74 -30.19 8.93
C THR A 884 -9.14 -30.27 7.54
N ASP A 885 -9.72 -29.54 6.59
CA ASP A 885 -9.14 -29.50 5.24
C ASP A 885 -7.76 -28.82 5.31
N SER A 886 -6.77 -29.46 4.71
CA SER A 886 -5.45 -28.87 4.50
C SER A 886 -5.21 -28.54 3.04
N SER A 887 -6.08 -28.93 2.10
CA SER A 887 -5.85 -28.68 0.67
C SER A 887 -6.74 -27.57 0.14
N PRO A 888 -6.17 -26.42 -0.28
CA PRO A 888 -6.93 -25.38 -0.98
C PRO A 888 -7.63 -25.87 -2.25
N SER A 889 -7.16 -26.99 -2.83
CA SER A 889 -7.78 -27.58 -4.02
C SER A 889 -9.18 -28.12 -3.73
N ASN A 890 -9.43 -28.60 -2.52
CA ASN A 890 -10.76 -29.05 -2.09
C ASN A 890 -11.72 -27.87 -1.92
N ASP A 891 -11.23 -26.76 -1.36
CA ASP A 891 -11.99 -25.50 -1.26
C ASP A 891 -12.38 -25.00 -2.66
N ILE A 892 -11.42 -25.02 -3.60
CA ILE A 892 -11.65 -24.65 -5.01
C ILE A 892 -12.69 -25.58 -5.67
N GLU A 893 -12.62 -26.89 -5.43
CA GLU A 893 -13.58 -27.85 -5.96
C GLU A 893 -14.97 -27.66 -5.37
N THR A 894 -15.06 -27.35 -4.08
CA THR A 894 -16.31 -27.00 -3.40
C THR A 894 -16.92 -25.75 -4.02
N LEU A 895 -16.13 -24.69 -4.23
CA LEU A 895 -16.57 -23.46 -4.90
C LEU A 895 -17.05 -23.73 -6.34
N LYS A 896 -16.39 -24.61 -7.09
CA LYS A 896 -16.84 -25.03 -8.43
C LYS A 896 -18.18 -25.73 -8.39
N ARG A 897 -18.43 -26.59 -7.40
CA ARG A 897 -19.72 -27.27 -7.22
C ARG A 897 -20.83 -26.32 -6.80
N MET A 898 -20.54 -25.37 -5.90
CA MET A 898 -21.48 -24.32 -5.51
C MET A 898 -21.91 -23.46 -6.71
N ALA A 899 -20.98 -23.16 -7.63
CA ALA A 899 -21.31 -22.43 -8.85
C ALA A 899 -22.34 -23.15 -9.73
N LEU A 900 -22.38 -24.48 -9.74
CA LEU A 900 -23.39 -25.24 -10.50
C LEU A 900 -24.81 -25.11 -9.90
N TYR A 901 -24.91 -24.98 -8.57
CA TYR A 901 -26.20 -24.88 -7.88
C TYR A 901 -26.84 -23.48 -8.02
N ILE A 902 -26.04 -22.41 -7.95
CA ILE A 902 -26.55 -21.02 -8.04
C ILE A 902 -27.16 -20.73 -9.43
N ASP A 903 -26.69 -21.41 -10.48
CA ASP A 903 -27.19 -21.33 -11.87
C ASP A 903 -28.45 -22.19 -12.13
N GLY A 904 -29.06 -22.78 -11.09
CA GLY A 904 -30.27 -23.58 -11.21
C GLY A 904 -30.11 -24.88 -12.02
N HIS A 905 -28.88 -25.37 -12.22
CA HIS A 905 -28.66 -26.68 -12.81
C HIS A 905 -29.07 -27.76 -11.80
N LYS A 906 -30.27 -28.33 -12.01
CA LYS A 906 -30.62 -29.61 -11.40
C LYS A 906 -29.81 -30.69 -12.11
N ASP A 907 -28.79 -31.24 -11.45
CA ASP A 907 -28.21 -32.48 -11.91
C ASP A 907 -29.32 -33.55 -11.97
N ALA A 908 -29.40 -34.23 -13.11
CA ALA A 908 -30.56 -35.02 -13.52
C ALA A 908 -30.82 -36.29 -12.69
N ASP A 909 -30.06 -36.52 -11.60
CA ASP A 909 -30.16 -37.73 -10.77
C ASP A 909 -30.85 -37.52 -9.40
N GLY A 910 -31.23 -36.29 -9.05
CA GLY A 910 -31.94 -36.01 -7.81
C GLY A 910 -31.10 -36.10 -6.53
N SER A 911 -29.78 -36.24 -6.63
CA SER A 911 -28.86 -36.05 -5.51
C SER A 911 -28.43 -34.58 -5.43
N VAL A 912 -29.09 -33.83 -4.55
CA VAL A 912 -28.77 -32.41 -4.34
C VAL A 912 -27.61 -32.31 -3.32
N PRO A 913 -26.41 -31.81 -3.69
CA PRO A 913 -25.30 -31.68 -2.76
C PRO A 913 -25.45 -30.52 -1.76
N PHE A 914 -26.27 -29.50 -2.07
CA PHE A 914 -26.54 -28.34 -1.22
C PHE A 914 -28.00 -27.91 -1.33
N SER A 915 -28.70 -27.73 -0.23
CA SER A 915 -30.07 -27.19 -0.19
C SER A 915 -30.08 -25.66 -0.06
N ASP A 916 -31.23 -25.02 -0.33
CA ASP A 916 -31.41 -23.58 -0.06
C ASP A 916 -31.15 -23.21 1.42
N LYS A 917 -31.24 -24.20 2.31
CA LYS A 917 -30.89 -24.05 3.72
C LYS A 917 -29.38 -24.09 3.95
N ASP A 918 -28.64 -24.88 3.17
CA ASP A 918 -27.17 -25.01 3.26
C ASP A 918 -26.43 -23.79 2.68
N LEU A 919 -27.10 -22.98 1.87
CA LEU A 919 -26.57 -21.71 1.35
C LEU A 919 -27.01 -20.47 2.15
N GLY A 920 -27.98 -20.64 3.05
CA GLY A 920 -28.52 -19.58 3.91
C GLY A 920 -27.97 -19.60 5.34
N SER A 921 -27.34 -20.70 5.75
CA SER A 921 -26.51 -20.82 6.96
C SER A 921 -25.06 -20.48 6.64
#